data_AF-A0A507ER44-F1
#
_entry.id   AF-A0A507ER44-F1
#
_cell.length_a   1.000
_cell.length_b   1.000
_cell.length_c   1.000
_cell.angle_alpha   90.00
_cell.angle_beta   90.00
_cell.angle_gamma   90.00
#
_symmetry.space_group_name_H-M   'P 1'
#
loop_
_entity.id
_entity.type
_entity.pdbx_description
1 polymer ?
#
loop_
_entity_poly.entity_id
_entity_poly.type
_entity_poly.pdbx_seq_one_letter_code
_entity_poly.pdbx_strand_id
1 'polypeptide(L)'
;MAASFAIVSPATGAIVTTHPLIDESEALLRVQTAKTAAKEWKRTSIDERIRTVAAFVDAFVADGENVSRELASLIGRPVQHCRNEIKGFEERARHLLAIAKDALADKPLPEKDNFNRFIRRDPLGVVVIIAAWNYPYLVSVNGVVPALLAGNTVLLKQAPQTFPCADRFAIAFAKAGLPAGVFQVLPVDHEVAAAVLRDPRVDHAHFTGSVRGGREVSKTVADKFMGLGLELGGKDPAYVRADADPKHAAENLIDGAMYNSGQSCCGVERVYVHASVYEAFIRHAADTAAQYNLGDPFDEKTNLGPVVNVAAANAIRAQVEEAVSKGATKLVGEAAFANVAKPGTAFVAPQVLVNVDHSMKVMTEETFGPIVGVMKVNSDEEAIQLMNDSQYGLTASIWTKDADAACKIGNDLECGTVFLNRCDYLDPALPWGGVKDSGRGVTLSSLGFDASTTPKEMTPSAAQMAQNYFQVGATSVGIFNCLEVLVITLTTFKRYNTVYCVSLLVACTGTIMFSLSMVALFFELYGDKANVLRAVVPCTLGWWGMVTGFAMTLYSRLRLLGVPAKHRRKILFLITFNFFFCHIPTSMFTVLERVFPNSSLWVDGYAVIEPIQMTLFALQEILLGLVYLVYLRKVSLACTVTNTSSMVSTVESTRDARALLWHSMSANLVVLVLDVAMLVVEYVGLYGYQNMMKGLIYSLKLKFEFFVLNQLGVFMKEADGMLKVSHMKGVQGVQQMQQEETKRMLEDSRVRTGSYVS
;
A
#
# COMPACT_ATOMS: atom_id res chain seq x y z
N MET A 1 34.33 -15.24 -27.59
CA MET A 1 33.44 -15.94 -26.64
C MET A 1 33.06 -14.95 -25.56
N ALA A 2 31.80 -14.94 -25.10
CA ALA A 2 31.43 -14.14 -23.94
C ALA A 2 32.28 -14.56 -22.73
N ALA A 3 32.64 -13.63 -21.86
CA ALA A 3 33.36 -13.94 -20.63
C ALA A 3 32.52 -14.91 -19.78
N SER A 4 33.16 -15.85 -19.10
CA SER A 4 32.48 -16.86 -18.26
C SER A 4 33.42 -17.31 -17.14
N PHE A 5 32.85 -17.89 -16.09
CA PHE A 5 33.62 -18.58 -15.05
C PHE A 5 33.23 -20.05 -14.99
N ALA A 6 34.24 -20.91 -14.80
CA ALA A 6 34.05 -22.33 -14.56
C ALA A 6 33.87 -22.58 -13.06
N ILE A 7 32.91 -23.42 -12.71
CA ILE A 7 32.69 -23.87 -11.35
C ILE A 7 33.30 -25.25 -11.22
N VAL A 8 34.23 -25.40 -10.28
CA VAL A 8 35.03 -26.61 -10.11
C VAL A 8 34.59 -27.30 -8.83
N SER A 9 34.34 -28.61 -8.91
CA SER A 9 33.98 -29.41 -7.74
C SER A 9 35.19 -29.50 -6.80
N PRO A 10 35.08 -29.13 -5.53
CA PRO A 10 36.22 -29.21 -4.61
C PRO A 10 36.64 -30.66 -4.31
N ALA A 11 35.70 -31.61 -4.43
CA ALA A 11 35.94 -33.03 -4.16
C ALA A 11 36.74 -33.71 -5.29
N THR A 12 36.50 -33.34 -6.55
CA THR A 12 37.07 -34.06 -7.72
C THR A 12 38.03 -33.22 -8.56
N GLY A 13 37.99 -31.88 -8.44
CA GLY A 13 38.71 -30.97 -9.32
C GLY A 13 38.13 -30.86 -10.73
N ALA A 14 37.02 -31.53 -11.03
CA ALA A 14 36.35 -31.46 -12.32
C ALA A 14 35.47 -30.20 -12.44
N ILE A 15 35.33 -29.68 -13.66
CA ILE A 15 34.36 -28.62 -13.96
C ILE A 15 32.94 -29.21 -13.84
N VAL A 16 32.15 -28.66 -12.92
CA VAL A 16 30.72 -28.99 -12.75
C VAL A 16 29.91 -28.32 -13.84
N THR A 17 30.12 -27.02 -14.04
CA THR A 17 29.45 -26.23 -15.07
C THR A 17 30.22 -24.93 -15.35
N THR A 18 29.87 -24.24 -16.43
CA THR A 18 30.41 -22.93 -16.79
C THR A 18 29.25 -21.95 -16.93
N HIS A 19 29.37 -20.78 -16.31
CA HIS A 19 28.32 -19.76 -16.34
C HIS A 19 28.78 -18.52 -17.14
N PRO A 20 28.01 -18.05 -18.13
CA PRO A 20 28.33 -16.82 -18.86
C PRO A 20 28.16 -15.58 -17.98
N LEU A 21 29.02 -14.59 -18.19
CA LEU A 21 28.89 -13.27 -17.59
C LEU A 21 28.14 -12.33 -18.53
N ILE A 22 27.36 -11.42 -17.95
CA ILE A 22 26.78 -10.28 -18.67
C ILE A 22 27.67 -9.06 -18.52
N ASP A 23 27.65 -8.18 -19.50
CA ASP A 23 28.40 -6.93 -19.45
C ASP A 23 27.68 -5.85 -18.62
N GLU A 24 28.36 -4.72 -18.42
CA GLU A 24 27.82 -3.58 -17.68
C GLU A 24 26.52 -3.05 -18.27
N SER A 25 26.41 -2.96 -19.60
CA SER A 25 25.21 -2.43 -20.26
C SER A 25 23.99 -3.29 -19.97
N GLU A 26 24.12 -4.61 -20.05
CA GLU A 26 23.04 -5.54 -19.72
C GLU A 26 22.72 -5.50 -18.22
N ALA A 27 23.72 -5.42 -17.34
CA ALA A 27 23.49 -5.32 -15.90
C ALA A 27 22.71 -4.05 -15.53
N LEU A 28 23.04 -2.90 -16.12
CA LEU A 28 22.34 -1.63 -15.90
C LEU A 28 20.93 -1.63 -16.53
N LEU A 29 20.69 -2.43 -17.58
CA LEU A 29 19.34 -2.68 -18.09
C LEU A 29 18.50 -3.46 -17.07
N ARG A 30 19.07 -4.47 -16.40
CA ARG A 30 18.38 -5.21 -15.32
C ARG A 30 18.01 -4.29 -14.15
N VAL A 31 18.87 -3.33 -13.80
CA VAL A 31 18.55 -2.27 -12.82
C VAL A 31 17.35 -1.42 -13.27
N GLN A 32 17.31 -1.00 -14.53
CA GLN A 32 16.17 -0.24 -15.07
C GLN A 32 14.86 -1.03 -15.03
N THR A 33 14.93 -2.32 -15.38
CA THR A 33 13.79 -3.25 -15.33
C THR A 33 13.28 -3.39 -13.90
N ALA A 34 14.18 -3.58 -12.93
CA ALA A 34 13.84 -3.64 -11.51
C ALA A 34 13.17 -2.34 -11.03
N LYS A 35 13.74 -1.17 -11.39
CA LYS A 35 13.15 0.13 -11.01
C LYS A 35 11.74 0.33 -11.58
N THR A 36 11.49 -0.20 -12.77
CA THR A 36 10.18 -0.13 -13.41
C THR A 36 9.18 -1.05 -12.70
N ALA A 37 9.57 -2.30 -12.46
CA ALA A 37 8.75 -3.28 -11.75
C ALA A 37 8.45 -2.86 -10.29
N ALA A 38 9.36 -2.16 -9.62
CA ALA A 38 9.19 -1.69 -8.24
C ALA A 38 7.96 -0.79 -8.06
N LYS A 39 7.59 0.00 -9.08
CA LYS A 39 6.40 0.88 -9.03
C LYS A 39 5.11 0.08 -8.91
N GLU A 40 5.02 -1.04 -9.63
CA GLU A 40 3.84 -1.91 -9.63
C GLU A 40 3.86 -2.83 -8.42
N TRP A 41 5.02 -3.44 -8.11
CA TRP A 41 5.17 -4.37 -7.00
C TRP A 41 4.89 -3.74 -5.63
N LYS A 42 5.29 -2.47 -5.43
CA LYS A 42 4.94 -1.69 -4.24
C LYS A 42 3.42 -1.55 -4.03
N ARG A 43 2.63 -1.53 -5.12
CA ARG A 43 1.16 -1.36 -5.09
C ARG A 43 0.41 -2.67 -4.89
N THR A 44 1.07 -3.81 -5.06
CA THR A 44 0.53 -5.12 -4.73
C THR A 44 0.17 -5.18 -3.24
N SER A 45 -0.91 -5.86 -2.84
CA SER A 45 -1.26 -6.00 -1.43
C SER A 45 -0.26 -6.90 -0.70
N ILE A 46 -0.07 -6.71 0.61
CA ILE A 46 0.80 -7.58 1.40
C ILE A 46 0.35 -9.05 1.34
N ASP A 47 -0.96 -9.31 1.30
CA ASP A 47 -1.53 -10.66 1.14
C ASP A 47 -1.12 -11.34 -0.16
N GLU A 48 -1.12 -10.58 -1.26
CA GLU A 48 -0.70 -11.09 -2.56
C GLU A 48 0.80 -11.39 -2.56
N ARG A 49 1.62 -10.48 -2.01
CA ARG A 49 3.07 -10.71 -1.89
C ARG A 49 3.40 -11.93 -1.05
N ILE A 50 2.73 -12.10 0.10
CA ILE A 50 2.85 -13.29 0.95
C ILE A 50 2.50 -14.55 0.16
N ARG A 51 1.39 -14.54 -0.59
CA ARG A 51 0.97 -15.71 -1.38
C ARG A 51 1.99 -16.09 -2.45
N THR A 52 2.49 -15.10 -3.21
CA THR A 52 3.50 -15.35 -4.25
C THR A 52 4.82 -15.87 -3.65
N VAL A 53 5.30 -15.25 -2.57
CA VAL A 53 6.55 -15.69 -1.92
C VAL A 53 6.37 -17.06 -1.25
N ALA A 54 5.20 -17.37 -0.68
CA ALA A 54 4.91 -18.71 -0.17
C ALA A 54 4.94 -19.78 -1.27
N ALA A 55 4.35 -19.49 -2.44
CA ALA A 55 4.40 -20.40 -3.59
C ALA A 55 5.84 -20.59 -4.12
N PHE A 56 6.70 -19.58 -4.00
CA PHE A 56 8.14 -19.72 -4.28
C PHE A 56 8.81 -20.70 -3.32
N VAL A 57 8.53 -20.59 -2.02
CA VAL A 57 9.08 -21.52 -1.00
C VAL A 57 8.61 -22.94 -1.30
N ASP A 58 7.32 -23.13 -1.58
CA ASP A 58 6.75 -24.44 -1.94
C ASP A 58 7.46 -25.05 -3.17
N ALA A 59 7.63 -24.25 -4.23
CA ALA A 59 8.27 -24.69 -5.48
C ALA A 59 9.76 -25.01 -5.29
N PHE A 60 10.46 -24.28 -4.41
CA PHE A 60 11.86 -24.52 -4.10
C PHE A 60 12.05 -25.79 -3.27
N VAL A 61 11.28 -25.94 -2.18
CA VAL A 61 11.34 -27.10 -1.29
C VAL A 61 10.96 -28.40 -2.01
N ALA A 62 10.00 -28.34 -2.94
CA ALA A 62 9.62 -29.49 -3.76
C ALA A 62 10.77 -30.06 -4.63
N ASP A 63 11.77 -29.25 -5.00
CA ASP A 63 12.97 -29.68 -5.73
C ASP A 63 14.18 -29.96 -4.80
N GLY A 64 13.95 -29.98 -3.48
CA GLY A 64 14.99 -29.94 -2.45
C GLY A 64 16.06 -31.03 -2.55
N GLU A 65 15.72 -32.25 -2.98
CA GLU A 65 16.72 -33.33 -3.13
C GLU A 65 17.68 -33.05 -4.30
N ASN A 66 17.17 -32.58 -5.44
CA ASN A 66 18.01 -32.22 -6.58
C ASN A 66 18.89 -31.01 -6.24
N VAL A 67 18.31 -30.01 -5.57
CA VAL A 67 19.03 -28.82 -5.09
C VAL A 67 20.13 -29.22 -4.11
N SER A 68 19.87 -30.15 -3.18
CA SER A 68 20.86 -30.61 -2.19
C SER A 68 22.04 -31.32 -2.85
N ARG A 69 21.78 -32.17 -3.85
CA ARG A 69 22.83 -32.87 -4.61
C ARG A 69 23.64 -31.91 -5.48
N GLU A 70 22.97 -30.97 -6.13
CA GLU A 70 23.66 -29.90 -6.87
C GLU A 70 24.58 -29.12 -5.95
N LEU A 71 24.08 -28.66 -4.80
CA LEU A 71 24.88 -27.93 -3.82
C LEU A 71 26.11 -28.73 -3.35
N ALA A 72 25.94 -30.03 -3.06
CA ALA A 72 27.06 -30.91 -2.70
C ALA A 72 28.14 -30.95 -3.81
N SER A 73 27.75 -30.96 -5.08
CA SER A 73 28.70 -30.91 -6.21
C SER A 73 29.46 -29.59 -6.29
N LEU A 74 28.80 -28.48 -5.94
CA LEU A 74 29.34 -27.12 -6.05
C LEU A 74 30.33 -26.80 -4.93
N ILE A 75 30.02 -27.16 -3.68
CA ILE A 75 30.85 -26.74 -2.52
C ILE A 75 31.51 -27.89 -1.78
N GLY A 76 31.24 -29.14 -2.16
CA GLY A 76 31.83 -30.32 -1.51
C GLY A 76 31.29 -30.59 -0.10
N ARG A 77 30.24 -29.88 0.33
CA ARG A 77 29.56 -30.18 1.59
C ARG A 77 28.89 -31.57 1.49
N PRO A 78 28.94 -32.40 2.55
CA PRO A 78 28.19 -33.65 2.59
C PRO A 78 26.71 -33.45 2.26
N VAL A 79 26.15 -34.31 1.40
CA VAL A 79 24.79 -34.17 0.88
C VAL A 79 23.73 -34.11 1.98
N GLN A 80 23.95 -34.81 3.10
CA GLN A 80 23.06 -34.74 4.26
C GLN A 80 23.02 -33.33 4.87
N HIS A 81 24.17 -32.65 4.95
CA HIS A 81 24.24 -31.28 5.44
C HIS A 81 23.63 -30.29 4.43
N CYS A 82 23.72 -30.57 3.12
CA CYS A 82 23.00 -29.80 2.09
C CYS A 82 21.48 -29.89 2.26
N ARG A 83 20.94 -31.08 2.58
CA ARG A 83 19.51 -31.27 2.89
C ARG A 83 19.08 -30.46 4.11
N ASN A 84 19.95 -30.34 5.11
CA ASN A 84 19.68 -29.47 6.27
C ASN A 84 19.62 -27.99 5.89
N GLU A 85 20.39 -27.54 4.90
CA GLU A 85 20.29 -26.17 4.39
C GLU A 85 18.90 -25.88 3.79
N ILE A 86 18.31 -26.84 3.08
CA ILE A 86 16.95 -26.69 2.52
C ILE A 86 15.91 -26.57 3.64
N LYS A 87 16.06 -27.36 4.72
CA LYS A 87 15.20 -27.25 5.91
C LYS A 87 15.32 -25.88 6.57
N GLY A 88 16.55 -25.40 6.78
CA GLY A 88 16.79 -24.07 7.35
C GLY A 88 16.28 -22.94 6.44
N PHE A 89 16.37 -23.12 5.11
CA PHE A 89 15.80 -22.19 4.14
C PHE A 89 14.28 -22.10 4.32
N GLU A 90 13.60 -23.25 4.40
CA GLU A 90 12.15 -23.29 4.60
C GLU A 90 11.78 -22.66 5.95
N GLU A 91 12.44 -23.04 7.04
CA GLU A 91 12.20 -22.51 8.38
C GLU A 91 12.24 -20.98 8.40
N ARG A 92 13.32 -20.40 7.85
CA ARG A 92 13.50 -18.94 7.81
C ARG A 92 12.48 -18.26 6.92
N ALA A 93 12.24 -18.78 5.71
CA ALA A 93 11.29 -18.18 4.78
C ALA A 93 9.86 -18.20 5.33
N ARG A 94 9.43 -19.34 5.90
CA ARG A 94 8.09 -19.52 6.49
C ARG A 94 7.89 -18.62 7.70
N HIS A 95 8.90 -18.49 8.57
CA HIS A 95 8.81 -17.57 9.70
C HIS A 95 8.61 -16.12 9.24
N LEU A 96 9.44 -15.64 8.29
CA LEU A 96 9.34 -14.29 7.76
C LEU A 96 7.99 -14.04 7.07
N LEU A 97 7.45 -15.02 6.35
CA LEU A 97 6.10 -14.97 5.79
C LEU A 97 5.03 -14.80 6.88
N ALA A 98 5.15 -15.53 7.99
CA ALA A 98 4.19 -15.51 9.08
C ALA A 98 4.14 -14.14 9.79
N ILE A 99 5.29 -13.50 10.00
CA ILE A 99 5.38 -12.22 10.73
C ILE A 99 5.26 -10.98 9.84
N ALA A 100 5.29 -11.12 8.50
CA ALA A 100 5.39 -10.00 7.57
C ALA A 100 4.27 -8.96 7.71
N LYS A 101 3.03 -9.38 7.97
CA LYS A 101 1.90 -8.45 8.13
C LYS A 101 2.10 -7.54 9.33
N ASP A 102 2.46 -8.12 10.47
CA ASP A 102 2.63 -7.39 11.72
C ASP A 102 3.90 -6.53 11.68
N ALA A 103 4.99 -7.07 11.11
CA ALA A 103 6.26 -6.35 10.98
C ALA A 103 6.15 -5.09 10.07
N LEU A 104 5.30 -5.13 9.04
CA LEU A 104 5.11 -4.05 8.06
C LEU A 104 3.87 -3.20 8.32
N ALA A 105 3.09 -3.48 9.37
CA ALA A 105 1.91 -2.70 9.72
C ALA A 105 2.27 -1.26 10.12
N ASP A 106 1.35 -0.34 9.86
CA ASP A 106 1.44 1.02 10.38
C ASP A 106 1.51 0.98 11.91
N LYS A 107 2.51 1.64 12.51
CA LYS A 107 2.70 1.69 13.97
C LYS A 107 1.98 2.93 14.53
N PRO A 108 0.80 2.80 15.17
CA PRO A 108 0.06 3.93 15.70
C PRO A 108 0.82 4.57 16.86
N LEU A 109 0.65 5.88 17.02
CA LEU A 109 1.13 6.64 18.17
C LEU A 109 -0.05 7.06 19.06
N PRO A 110 0.20 7.40 20.35
CA PRO A 110 -0.84 7.96 21.20
C PRO A 110 -1.53 9.16 20.54
N GLU A 111 -2.85 9.25 20.75
CA GLU A 111 -3.68 10.30 20.18
C GLU A 111 -3.16 11.69 20.59
N LYS A 112 -3.23 12.63 19.64
CA LYS A 112 -2.95 14.04 19.86
C LYS A 112 -4.04 14.84 19.16
N ASP A 113 -4.54 15.87 19.83
CA ASP A 113 -5.68 16.65 19.35
C ASP A 113 -5.60 16.97 17.86
N ASN A 114 -6.66 16.61 17.13
CA ASN A 114 -6.86 16.85 15.70
C ASN A 114 -5.92 16.11 14.73
N PHE A 115 -5.05 15.19 15.19
CA PHE A 115 -4.17 14.41 14.31
C PHE A 115 -4.24 12.92 14.61
N ASN A 116 -4.53 12.12 13.58
CA ASN A 116 -4.21 10.70 13.62
C ASN A 116 -2.73 10.53 13.24
N ARG A 117 -1.94 9.88 14.10
CA ARG A 117 -0.47 9.85 13.99
C ARG A 117 0.00 8.41 13.97
N PHE A 118 0.77 8.04 12.95
CA PHE A 118 1.37 6.72 12.85
C PHE A 118 2.66 6.75 12.04
N ILE A 119 3.50 5.74 12.26
CA ILE A 119 4.71 5.50 11.48
C ILE A 119 4.39 4.44 10.45
N ARG A 120 4.53 4.78 9.18
CA ARG A 120 4.44 3.84 8.06
C ARG A 120 5.83 3.37 7.64
N ARG A 121 5.96 2.12 7.20
CA ARG A 121 7.17 1.62 6.55
C ARG A 121 6.93 1.54 5.05
N ASP A 122 7.68 2.31 4.27
CA ASP A 122 7.66 2.25 2.80
C ASP A 122 8.86 1.41 2.30
N PRO A 123 8.72 0.58 1.24
CA PRO A 123 9.86 -0.08 0.63
C PRO A 123 10.87 0.93 0.08
N LEU A 124 12.15 0.55 0.11
CA LEU A 124 13.28 1.35 -0.39
C LEU A 124 13.28 1.46 -1.92
N GLY A 125 12.99 0.37 -2.64
CA GLY A 125 12.96 0.31 -4.10
C GLY A 125 13.76 -0.86 -4.66
N VAL A 126 14.90 -0.59 -5.29
CA VAL A 126 15.79 -1.62 -5.87
C VAL A 126 16.85 -2.03 -4.85
N VAL A 127 16.81 -3.30 -4.45
CA VAL A 127 17.72 -3.91 -3.49
C VAL A 127 18.68 -4.86 -4.21
N VAL A 128 19.98 -4.69 -4.01
CA VAL A 128 21.01 -5.62 -4.50
C VAL A 128 21.46 -6.52 -3.36
N ILE A 129 21.40 -7.83 -3.55
CA ILE A 129 21.86 -8.83 -2.58
C ILE A 129 23.09 -9.53 -3.15
N ILE A 130 24.19 -9.48 -2.42
CA ILE A 130 25.44 -10.15 -2.77
C ILE A 130 25.68 -11.25 -1.73
N ALA A 131 25.49 -12.50 -2.16
CA ALA A 131 25.47 -13.65 -1.27
C ALA A 131 26.78 -14.44 -1.28
N ALA A 132 27.20 -14.91 -0.09
CA ALA A 132 28.35 -15.79 0.10
C ALA A 132 28.12 -17.19 -0.48
N TRP A 133 29.21 -17.95 -0.64
CA TRP A 133 29.18 -19.30 -1.21
C TRP A 133 28.95 -20.41 -0.17
N ASN A 134 29.18 -20.14 1.11
CA ASN A 134 29.18 -21.19 2.12
C ASN A 134 27.77 -21.72 2.40
N TYR A 135 26.79 -20.85 2.66
CA TYR A 135 25.38 -21.20 2.80
C TYR A 135 24.52 -20.42 1.80
N PRO A 136 24.63 -20.71 0.49
CA PRO A 136 24.14 -19.83 -0.57
C PRO A 136 22.63 -19.61 -0.52
N TYR A 137 21.84 -20.55 0.01
CA TYR A 137 20.40 -20.40 0.14
C TYR A 137 20.01 -19.68 1.43
N LEU A 138 20.66 -19.99 2.56
CA LEU A 138 20.36 -19.35 3.85
C LEU A 138 20.72 -17.87 3.88
N VAL A 139 21.89 -17.49 3.37
CA VAL A 139 22.30 -16.07 3.39
C VAL A 139 21.48 -15.26 2.38
N SER A 140 21.06 -15.87 1.27
CA SER A 140 20.22 -15.21 0.27
C SER A 140 18.80 -15.01 0.80
N VAL A 141 18.19 -16.02 1.42
CA VAL A 141 16.79 -15.95 1.88
C VAL A 141 16.60 -14.88 2.96
N ASN A 142 17.61 -14.68 3.81
CA ASN A 142 17.64 -13.63 4.85
C ASN A 142 17.39 -12.21 4.28
N GLY A 143 17.83 -11.94 3.05
CA GLY A 143 17.61 -10.64 2.40
C GLY A 143 16.49 -10.65 1.36
N VAL A 144 16.37 -11.73 0.56
CA VAL A 144 15.43 -11.81 -0.56
C VAL A 144 13.98 -11.77 -0.07
N VAL A 145 13.64 -12.61 0.90
CA VAL A 145 12.26 -12.73 1.40
C VAL A 145 11.75 -11.43 2.03
N PRO A 146 12.43 -10.80 3.01
CA PRO A 146 11.90 -9.59 3.63
C PRO A 146 11.86 -8.42 2.63
N ALA A 147 12.84 -8.30 1.73
CA ALA A 147 12.85 -7.25 0.71
C ALA A 147 11.62 -7.36 -0.22
N LEU A 148 11.33 -8.56 -0.74
CA LEU A 148 10.17 -8.78 -1.62
C LEU A 148 8.85 -8.56 -0.88
N LEU A 149 8.72 -9.05 0.36
CA LEU A 149 7.51 -8.89 1.17
C LEU A 149 7.25 -7.43 1.57
N ALA A 150 8.31 -6.64 1.78
CA ALA A 150 8.22 -5.19 1.98
C ALA A 150 7.76 -4.43 0.72
N GLY A 151 7.85 -5.04 -0.47
CA GLY A 151 7.49 -4.43 -1.75
C GLY A 151 8.67 -3.87 -2.55
N ASN A 152 9.89 -4.30 -2.23
CA ASN A 152 11.09 -4.00 -3.02
C ASN A 152 11.23 -4.96 -4.22
N THR A 153 12.07 -4.58 -5.18
CA THR A 153 12.60 -5.50 -6.20
C THR A 153 14.01 -5.91 -5.86
N VAL A 154 14.41 -7.13 -6.20
CA VAL A 154 15.68 -7.73 -5.80
C VAL A 154 16.53 -8.10 -7.01
N LEU A 155 17.80 -7.70 -6.96
CA LEU A 155 18.85 -8.18 -7.85
C LEU A 155 19.81 -9.06 -7.04
N LEU A 156 19.85 -10.38 -7.31
CA LEU A 156 20.70 -11.33 -6.59
C LEU A 156 21.99 -11.62 -7.38
N LYS A 157 23.14 -11.26 -6.79
CA LYS A 157 24.47 -11.68 -7.25
C LYS A 157 25.01 -12.73 -6.29
N GLN A 158 25.08 -13.97 -6.76
CA GLN A 158 25.67 -15.05 -5.98
C GLN A 158 27.20 -15.06 -6.13
N ALA A 159 27.91 -15.66 -5.17
CA ALA A 159 29.33 -15.96 -5.32
C ALA A 159 29.57 -16.91 -6.52
N PRO A 160 30.66 -16.73 -7.30
CA PRO A 160 30.90 -17.53 -8.51
C PRO A 160 30.84 -19.05 -8.27
N GLN A 161 31.42 -19.55 -7.17
CA GLN A 161 31.44 -20.99 -6.84
C GLN A 161 30.04 -21.61 -6.70
N THR A 162 29.03 -20.82 -6.32
CA THR A 162 27.64 -21.27 -6.07
C THR A 162 26.64 -20.58 -6.96
N PHE A 163 27.08 -20.02 -8.10
CA PHE A 163 26.20 -19.24 -8.96
C PHE A 163 24.89 -19.93 -9.36
N PRO A 164 24.86 -21.24 -9.69
CA PRO A 164 23.63 -21.96 -10.02
C PRO A 164 22.55 -21.90 -8.93
N CYS A 165 22.92 -21.62 -7.68
CA CYS A 165 21.96 -21.40 -6.60
C CYS A 165 21.03 -20.21 -6.89
N ALA A 166 21.53 -19.15 -7.55
CA ALA A 166 20.70 -18.02 -7.97
C ALA A 166 19.68 -18.42 -9.05
N ASP A 167 20.08 -19.30 -9.96
CA ASP A 167 19.20 -19.84 -11.01
C ASP A 167 18.08 -20.68 -10.40
N ARG A 168 18.36 -21.44 -9.34
CA ARG A 168 17.32 -22.17 -8.58
C ARG A 168 16.27 -21.24 -7.98
N PHE A 169 16.67 -20.08 -7.44
CA PHE A 169 15.72 -19.05 -7.02
C PHE A 169 14.89 -18.54 -8.20
N ALA A 170 15.53 -18.22 -9.34
CA ALA A 170 14.84 -17.72 -10.52
C ALA A 170 13.80 -18.73 -11.05
N ILE A 171 14.15 -20.02 -11.12
CA ILE A 171 13.26 -21.11 -11.53
C ILE A 171 12.07 -21.22 -10.56
N ALA A 172 12.32 -21.17 -9.25
CA ALA A 172 11.25 -21.26 -8.25
C ALA A 172 10.32 -20.04 -8.29
N PHE A 173 10.83 -18.82 -8.44
CA PHE A 173 10.01 -17.61 -8.59
C PHE A 173 9.21 -17.59 -9.90
N ALA A 174 9.77 -18.09 -10.99
CA ALA A 174 9.04 -18.25 -12.24
C ALA A 174 7.87 -19.21 -12.09
N LYS A 175 8.06 -20.36 -11.41
CA LYS A 175 6.97 -21.30 -11.06
C LYS A 175 5.91 -20.66 -10.15
N ALA A 176 6.33 -19.79 -9.24
CA ALA A 176 5.44 -19.08 -8.31
C ALA A 176 4.63 -17.94 -8.96
N GLY A 177 4.90 -17.60 -10.22
CA GLY A 177 4.22 -16.51 -10.94
C GLY A 177 4.65 -15.12 -10.48
N LEU A 178 5.88 -14.97 -9.97
CA LEU A 178 6.41 -13.64 -9.61
C LEU A 178 6.46 -12.74 -10.86
N PRO A 179 5.98 -11.49 -10.80
CA PRO A 179 6.02 -10.59 -11.95
C PRO A 179 7.44 -10.36 -12.47
N ALA A 180 7.56 -10.23 -13.80
CA ALA A 180 8.84 -10.01 -14.45
C ALA A 180 9.54 -8.75 -13.92
N GLY A 181 10.85 -8.86 -13.68
CA GLY A 181 11.67 -7.76 -13.17
C GLY A 181 11.68 -7.58 -11.64
N VAL A 182 10.76 -8.24 -10.91
CA VAL A 182 10.71 -8.13 -9.44
C VAL A 182 11.87 -8.86 -8.77
N PHE A 183 12.24 -10.03 -9.28
CA PHE A 183 13.48 -10.73 -8.92
C PHE A 183 14.29 -10.98 -10.19
N GLN A 184 15.59 -10.67 -10.15
CA GLN A 184 16.50 -10.95 -11.25
C GLN A 184 17.84 -11.43 -10.68
N VAL A 185 18.48 -12.36 -11.39
CA VAL A 185 19.84 -12.82 -11.09
C VAL A 185 20.85 -11.87 -11.76
N LEU A 186 22.04 -11.69 -11.19
CA LEU A 186 23.13 -10.89 -11.75
C LEU A 186 24.40 -11.73 -11.96
N PRO A 187 24.59 -12.33 -13.16
CA PRO A 187 25.81 -13.04 -13.53
C PRO A 187 26.92 -12.07 -13.92
N VAL A 188 27.45 -11.37 -12.94
CA VAL A 188 28.43 -10.29 -13.12
C VAL A 188 29.70 -10.57 -12.34
N ASP A 189 30.82 -10.08 -12.84
CA ASP A 189 32.07 -10.05 -12.09
C ASP A 189 32.06 -8.92 -11.04
N HIS A 190 33.19 -8.72 -10.36
CA HIS A 190 33.30 -7.70 -9.32
C HIS A 190 33.27 -6.27 -9.87
N GLU A 191 33.78 -6.03 -11.07
CA GLU A 191 33.81 -4.69 -11.68
C GLU A 191 32.41 -4.24 -12.06
N VAL A 192 31.68 -5.11 -12.77
CA VAL A 192 30.30 -4.85 -13.16
C VAL A 192 29.36 -4.82 -11.95
N ALA A 193 29.56 -5.68 -10.93
CA ALA A 193 28.82 -5.57 -9.67
C ALA A 193 29.02 -4.21 -8.99
N ALA A 194 30.24 -3.67 -9.01
CA ALA A 194 30.54 -2.36 -8.45
C ALA A 194 29.87 -1.23 -9.25
N ALA A 195 29.79 -1.36 -10.59
CA ALA A 195 29.05 -0.43 -11.43
C ALA A 195 27.55 -0.43 -11.09
N VAL A 196 26.94 -1.61 -10.91
CA VAL A 196 25.54 -1.75 -10.47
C VAL A 196 25.32 -1.08 -9.11
N LEU A 197 26.21 -1.30 -8.13
CA LEU A 197 26.08 -0.70 -6.79
C LEU A 197 26.17 0.84 -6.83
N ARG A 198 27.02 1.39 -7.70
CA ARG A 198 27.16 2.84 -7.90
C ARG A 198 25.96 3.48 -8.60
N ASP A 199 25.15 2.71 -9.32
CA ASP A 199 24.02 3.23 -10.07
C ASP A 199 23.01 3.96 -9.15
N PRO A 200 22.58 5.19 -9.47
CA PRO A 200 21.70 5.99 -8.60
C PRO A 200 20.30 5.39 -8.41
N ARG A 201 19.91 4.39 -9.20
CA ARG A 201 18.60 3.72 -9.10
C ARG A 201 18.60 2.59 -8.07
N VAL A 202 19.76 2.15 -7.59
CA VAL A 202 19.90 1.14 -6.52
C VAL A 202 19.77 1.83 -5.17
N ASP A 203 18.76 1.42 -4.40
CA ASP A 203 18.31 2.09 -3.17
C ASP A 203 18.87 1.41 -1.89
N HIS A 204 19.28 0.14 -1.97
CA HIS A 204 19.89 -0.61 -0.86
C HIS A 204 20.82 -1.73 -1.36
N ALA A 205 21.80 -2.11 -0.53
CA ALA A 205 22.63 -3.29 -0.76
C ALA A 205 22.78 -4.12 0.51
N HIS A 206 22.70 -5.43 0.36
CA HIS A 206 23.02 -6.39 1.42
C HIS A 206 24.18 -7.27 0.94
N PHE A 207 25.29 -7.27 1.68
CA PHE A 207 26.46 -8.07 1.37
C PHE A 207 26.75 -9.04 2.51
N THR A 208 26.82 -10.33 2.16
CA THR A 208 27.33 -11.37 3.06
C THR A 208 28.63 -11.91 2.51
N GLY A 209 29.70 -11.92 3.31
CA GLY A 209 31.01 -12.41 2.88
C GLY A 209 32.17 -12.02 3.79
N SER A 210 33.40 -12.02 3.26
CA SER A 210 34.58 -11.68 4.07
C SER A 210 34.63 -10.19 4.47
N VAL A 211 35.34 -9.88 5.57
CA VAL A 211 35.60 -8.49 6.01
C VAL A 211 36.24 -7.65 4.90
N ARG A 212 37.20 -8.24 4.16
CA ARG A 212 37.82 -7.58 3.00
C ARG A 212 36.77 -7.21 1.96
N GLY A 213 35.87 -8.14 1.61
CA GLY A 213 34.77 -7.87 0.68
C GLY A 213 33.82 -6.78 1.19
N GLY A 214 33.47 -6.80 2.47
CA GLY A 214 32.62 -5.78 3.09
C GLY A 214 33.24 -4.38 3.04
N ARG A 215 34.56 -4.27 3.24
CA ARG A 215 35.32 -3.01 3.09
C ARG A 215 35.28 -2.51 1.65
N GLU A 216 35.43 -3.38 0.66
CA GLU A 216 35.36 -2.98 -0.76
C GLU A 216 33.95 -2.54 -1.19
N VAL A 217 32.91 -3.25 -0.75
CA VAL A 217 31.52 -2.83 -0.99
C VAL A 217 31.24 -1.49 -0.33
N SER A 218 31.69 -1.29 0.91
CA SER A 218 31.53 -0.02 1.64
C SER A 218 32.19 1.15 0.92
N LYS A 219 33.42 0.97 0.41
CA LYS A 219 34.10 1.98 -0.42
C LYS A 219 33.34 2.27 -1.71
N THR A 220 32.82 1.23 -2.36
CA THR A 220 32.10 1.34 -3.64
C THR A 220 30.85 2.21 -3.53
N VAL A 221 30.16 2.18 -2.39
CA VAL A 221 28.94 2.94 -2.15
C VAL A 221 29.14 4.16 -1.24
N ALA A 222 30.38 4.54 -0.93
CA ALA A 222 30.69 5.60 0.04
C ALA A 222 30.08 6.96 -0.35
N ASP A 223 29.99 7.24 -1.65
CA ASP A 223 29.39 8.47 -2.18
C ASP A 223 27.85 8.41 -2.27
N LYS A 224 27.24 7.27 -1.87
CA LYS A 224 25.79 7.08 -1.86
C LYS A 224 25.25 7.13 -0.43
N PHE A 225 24.12 7.79 -0.25
CA PHE A 225 23.36 7.79 1.01
C PHE A 225 22.40 6.60 1.14
N MET A 226 22.71 5.49 0.45
CA MET A 226 21.90 4.26 0.51
C MET A 226 22.19 3.47 1.78
N GLY A 227 21.21 2.69 2.24
CA GLY A 227 21.44 1.71 3.30
C GLY A 227 22.37 0.59 2.81
N LEU A 228 23.22 0.09 3.70
CA LEU A 228 24.13 -1.02 3.44
C LEU A 228 24.14 -1.96 4.64
N GLY A 229 23.57 -3.16 4.46
CA GLY A 229 23.73 -4.26 5.41
C GLY A 229 24.99 -5.07 5.08
N LEU A 230 25.79 -5.34 6.11
CA LEU A 230 27.02 -6.12 6.02
C LEU A 230 26.94 -7.25 7.05
N GLU A 231 26.94 -8.49 6.56
CA GLU A 231 27.09 -9.69 7.39
C GLU A 231 28.45 -10.32 7.07
N LEU A 232 29.42 -10.10 7.95
CA LEU A 232 30.80 -10.45 7.69
C LEU A 232 31.27 -11.60 8.57
N GLY A 233 32.48 -12.07 8.30
CA GLY A 233 33.12 -13.19 9.00
C GLY A 233 33.28 -12.98 10.52
N GLY A 234 33.71 -14.05 11.18
CA GLY A 234 33.79 -14.14 12.63
C GLY A 234 35.07 -14.80 13.13
N LYS A 235 35.26 -14.74 14.45
CA LYS A 235 36.21 -15.58 15.20
C LYS A 235 35.53 -16.00 16.50
N ASP A 236 34.41 -16.68 16.30
CA ASP A 236 33.37 -16.79 17.31
C ASP A 236 33.85 -17.64 18.49
N PRO A 237 33.86 -17.08 19.71
CA PRO A 237 34.38 -17.79 20.87
C PRO A 237 33.32 -18.64 21.56
N ALA A 238 33.77 -19.72 22.18
CA ALA A 238 33.00 -20.49 23.14
C ALA A 238 33.68 -20.48 24.52
N TYR A 239 32.89 -20.41 25.60
CA TYR A 239 33.39 -20.57 26.97
C TYR A 239 32.74 -21.76 27.66
N VAL A 240 33.55 -22.73 28.09
CA VAL A 240 33.13 -23.89 28.89
C VAL A 240 33.46 -23.62 30.35
N ARG A 241 32.42 -23.27 31.11
CA ARG A 241 32.54 -22.88 32.52
C ARG A 241 32.82 -24.08 33.42
N ALA A 242 33.28 -23.81 34.64
CA ALA A 242 33.64 -24.81 35.65
C ALA A 242 32.54 -25.85 35.97
N ASP A 243 31.27 -25.48 35.80
CA ASP A 243 30.10 -26.31 36.11
C ASP A 243 29.47 -27.01 34.89
N ALA A 244 30.02 -26.76 33.69
CA ALA A 244 29.58 -27.37 32.45
C ALA A 244 29.79 -28.89 32.46
N ASP A 245 29.02 -29.60 31.63
CA ASP A 245 29.36 -30.98 31.27
C ASP A 245 30.44 -30.94 30.18
N PRO A 246 31.70 -31.34 30.47
CA PRO A 246 32.79 -31.24 29.52
C PRO A 246 32.62 -32.17 28.32
N LYS A 247 31.93 -33.31 28.46
CA LYS A 247 31.69 -34.23 27.36
C LYS A 247 30.66 -33.64 26.40
N HIS A 248 29.52 -33.21 26.94
CA HIS A 248 28.46 -32.61 26.13
C HIS A 248 28.94 -31.34 25.42
N ALA A 249 29.69 -30.48 26.11
CA ALA A 249 30.28 -29.29 25.51
C ALA A 249 31.27 -29.65 24.39
N ALA A 250 32.15 -30.63 24.60
CA ALA A 250 33.10 -31.05 23.57
C ALA A 250 32.41 -31.60 22.31
N GLU A 251 31.41 -32.49 22.47
CA GLU A 251 30.69 -33.09 21.34
C GLU A 251 30.05 -32.02 20.44
N ASN A 252 29.41 -31.01 21.03
CA ASN A 252 28.72 -29.97 20.27
C ASN A 252 29.66 -28.88 19.75
N LEU A 253 30.68 -28.48 20.51
CA LEU A 253 31.62 -27.45 20.08
C LEU A 253 32.53 -27.93 18.96
N ILE A 254 32.94 -29.21 18.99
CA ILE A 254 33.66 -29.80 17.87
C ILE A 254 32.75 -29.88 16.65
N ASP A 255 31.48 -30.29 16.78
CA ASP A 255 30.57 -30.25 15.63
C ASP A 255 30.37 -28.84 15.08
N GLY A 256 30.17 -27.85 15.93
CA GLY A 256 30.08 -26.44 15.54
C GLY A 256 31.35 -25.87 14.90
N ALA A 257 32.52 -26.49 15.11
CA ALA A 257 33.77 -26.12 14.46
C ALA A 257 34.02 -26.90 13.14
N MET A 258 33.45 -28.10 13.00
CA MET A 258 33.72 -28.99 11.87
C MET A 258 32.58 -29.03 10.84
N TYR A 259 31.36 -28.62 11.20
CA TYR A 259 30.21 -28.62 10.30
C TYR A 259 30.49 -27.75 9.06
N ASN A 260 30.06 -28.23 7.89
CA ASN A 260 30.47 -27.66 6.59
C ASN A 260 32.00 -27.50 6.43
N SER A 261 32.78 -28.41 7.03
CA SER A 261 34.24 -28.34 7.06
C SER A 261 34.76 -27.03 7.67
N GLY A 262 34.06 -26.53 8.70
CA GLY A 262 34.36 -25.28 9.41
C GLY A 262 34.12 -24.00 8.61
N GLN A 263 33.45 -24.09 7.45
CA GLN A 263 33.19 -22.96 6.57
C GLN A 263 31.86 -22.30 6.94
N SER A 264 31.75 -21.79 8.17
CA SER A 264 30.58 -21.09 8.68
C SER A 264 30.99 -19.74 9.27
N CYS A 265 30.25 -18.67 8.98
CA CYS A 265 30.56 -17.35 9.56
C CYS A 265 30.35 -17.34 11.09
N CYS A 266 29.43 -18.17 11.59
CA CYS A 266 29.14 -18.36 13.00
C CYS A 266 29.61 -19.70 13.56
N GLY A 267 30.58 -20.32 12.87
CA GLY A 267 31.23 -21.53 13.33
C GLY A 267 32.11 -21.25 14.54
N VAL A 268 32.26 -22.25 15.40
CA VAL A 268 33.13 -22.15 16.58
C VAL A 268 34.59 -22.14 16.12
N GLU A 269 35.30 -21.05 16.38
CA GLU A 269 36.67 -20.85 15.89
C GLU A 269 37.72 -20.86 17.01
N ARG A 270 37.29 -20.63 18.26
CA ARG A 270 38.15 -20.67 19.46
C ARG A 270 37.36 -21.01 20.71
N VAL A 271 37.91 -21.86 21.57
CA VAL A 271 37.26 -22.34 22.79
C VAL A 271 38.11 -22.01 24.01
N TYR A 272 37.51 -21.37 25.00
CA TYR A 272 38.08 -21.14 26.32
C TYR A 272 37.44 -22.13 27.29
N VAL A 273 38.26 -22.82 28.08
CA VAL A 273 37.77 -23.86 28.98
C VAL A 273 38.34 -23.65 30.37
N HIS A 274 37.46 -23.62 31.36
CA HIS A 274 37.84 -23.44 32.74
C HIS A 274 38.77 -24.56 33.22
N ALA A 275 39.79 -24.21 33.99
CA ALA A 275 40.87 -25.11 34.40
C ALA A 275 40.38 -26.40 35.08
N SER A 276 39.28 -26.34 35.83
CA SER A 276 38.68 -27.50 36.52
C SER A 276 38.13 -28.58 35.58
N VAL A 277 37.76 -28.23 34.35
CA VAL A 277 37.15 -29.15 33.37
C VAL A 277 37.98 -29.33 32.10
N TYR A 278 39.09 -28.59 31.97
CA TYR A 278 39.95 -28.59 30.78
C TYR A 278 40.43 -29.98 30.35
N GLU A 279 41.02 -30.76 31.26
CA GLU A 279 41.60 -32.07 30.93
C GLU A 279 40.52 -33.10 30.50
N ALA A 280 39.30 -32.98 31.02
CA ALA A 280 38.19 -33.80 30.56
C ALA A 280 37.70 -33.36 29.18
N PHE A 281 37.55 -32.05 28.97
CA PHE A 281 37.12 -31.47 27.71
C PHE A 281 38.05 -31.83 26.56
N ILE A 282 39.37 -31.62 26.69
CA ILE A 282 40.30 -31.84 25.57
C ILE A 282 40.38 -33.31 25.14
N ARG A 283 40.18 -34.25 26.08
CA ARG A 283 40.11 -35.69 25.77
C ARG A 283 38.88 -35.99 24.93
N HIS A 284 37.70 -35.53 25.37
CA HIS A 284 36.46 -35.72 24.62
C HIS A 284 36.50 -34.99 23.27
N ALA A 285 37.08 -33.80 23.21
CA ALA A 285 37.23 -33.05 21.97
C ALA A 285 38.09 -33.79 20.94
N ALA A 286 39.21 -34.37 21.39
CA ALA A 286 40.07 -35.20 20.53
C ALA A 286 39.35 -36.46 20.06
N ASP A 287 38.66 -37.16 20.96
CA ASP A 287 37.90 -38.38 20.64
C ASP A 287 36.78 -38.09 19.62
N THR A 288 36.00 -37.01 19.82
CA THR A 288 34.95 -36.60 18.89
C THR A 288 35.53 -36.23 17.52
N ALA A 289 36.59 -35.42 17.47
CA ALA A 289 37.19 -35.01 16.20
C ALA A 289 37.79 -36.18 15.42
N ALA A 290 38.31 -37.20 16.11
CA ALA A 290 38.86 -38.41 15.48
C ALA A 290 37.79 -39.33 14.84
N GLN A 291 36.51 -39.14 15.17
CA GLN A 291 35.40 -39.95 14.65
C GLN A 291 34.81 -39.43 13.33
N TYR A 292 35.26 -38.28 12.83
CA TYR A 292 34.76 -37.76 11.54
C TYR A 292 35.17 -38.67 10.37
N ASN A 293 34.23 -38.88 9.46
CA ASN A 293 34.42 -39.56 8.18
C ASN A 293 34.66 -38.50 7.11
N LEU A 294 35.95 -38.23 6.84
CA LEU A 294 36.39 -37.33 5.77
C LEU A 294 36.34 -38.07 4.42
N GLY A 295 35.53 -37.59 3.47
CA GLY A 295 35.35 -38.33 2.22
C GLY A 295 34.46 -37.68 1.17
N ASP A 296 34.02 -38.51 0.22
CA ASP A 296 33.14 -38.10 -0.88
C ASP A 296 31.84 -37.47 -0.33
N PRO A 297 31.49 -36.23 -0.71
CA PRO A 297 30.27 -35.58 -0.24
C PRO A 297 28.97 -36.30 -0.61
N PHE A 298 28.99 -37.21 -1.58
CA PHE A 298 27.81 -37.98 -1.99
C PHE A 298 27.65 -39.31 -1.24
N ASP A 299 28.64 -39.75 -0.46
CA ASP A 299 28.48 -40.90 0.43
C ASP A 299 27.66 -40.48 1.67
N GLU A 300 26.57 -41.20 1.93
CA GLU A 300 25.66 -40.96 3.05
C GLU A 300 26.32 -41.19 4.43
N LYS A 301 27.52 -41.78 4.48
CA LYS A 301 28.32 -41.92 5.73
C LYS A 301 29.30 -40.78 5.96
N THR A 302 29.57 -39.96 4.95
CA THR A 302 30.48 -38.81 5.07
C THR A 302 29.81 -37.72 5.90
N ASN A 303 30.50 -37.26 6.94
CA ASN A 303 30.09 -36.10 7.75
C ASN A 303 31.12 -34.97 7.72
N LEU A 304 32.24 -35.14 7.00
CA LEU A 304 33.22 -34.08 6.72
C LEU A 304 33.63 -34.12 5.24
N GLY A 305 33.44 -33.02 4.52
CA GLY A 305 33.80 -32.89 3.10
C GLY A 305 35.10 -32.12 2.89
N PRO A 306 35.52 -31.87 1.64
CA PRO A 306 36.58 -30.92 1.34
C PRO A 306 36.17 -29.48 1.72
N VAL A 307 37.17 -28.61 1.89
CA VAL A 307 36.95 -27.17 1.85
C VAL A 307 36.79 -26.71 0.40
N VAL A 308 36.37 -25.45 0.19
CA VAL A 308 35.87 -24.94 -1.09
C VAL A 308 36.87 -25.01 -2.25
N ASN A 309 38.18 -25.01 -1.97
CA ASN A 309 39.20 -25.23 -2.99
C ASN A 309 40.58 -25.53 -2.35
N VAL A 310 41.55 -25.89 -3.20
CA VAL A 310 42.93 -26.20 -2.80
C VAL A 310 43.63 -25.01 -2.15
N ALA A 311 43.35 -23.78 -2.59
CA ALA A 311 43.97 -22.58 -2.01
C ALA A 311 43.53 -22.36 -0.56
N ALA A 312 42.24 -22.54 -0.26
CA ALA A 312 41.70 -22.52 1.09
C ALA A 312 42.33 -23.64 1.94
N ALA A 313 42.41 -24.86 1.40
CA ALA A 313 43.04 -25.98 2.11
C ALA A 313 44.50 -25.70 2.47
N ASN A 314 45.27 -25.07 1.57
CA ASN A 314 46.66 -24.69 1.83
C ASN A 314 46.78 -23.58 2.88
N ALA A 315 45.88 -22.59 2.86
CA ALA A 315 45.86 -21.53 3.86
C ALA A 315 45.59 -22.08 5.27
N ILE A 316 44.62 -22.99 5.39
CA ILE A 316 44.29 -23.65 6.66
C ILE A 316 45.47 -24.47 7.18
N ARG A 317 46.10 -25.30 6.32
CA ARG A 317 47.30 -26.07 6.70
C ARG A 317 48.44 -25.16 7.15
N ALA A 318 48.67 -24.05 6.45
CA ALA A 318 49.70 -23.09 6.82
C ALA A 318 49.44 -22.42 8.18
N GLN A 319 48.19 -22.10 8.51
CA GLN A 319 47.82 -21.54 9.82
C GLN A 319 48.02 -22.56 10.95
N VAL A 320 47.74 -23.85 10.70
CA VAL A 320 48.02 -24.94 11.64
C VAL A 320 49.52 -25.11 11.86
N GLU A 321 50.31 -25.14 10.78
CA GLU A 321 51.77 -25.25 10.84
C GLU A 321 52.39 -24.06 11.60
N GLU A 322 51.87 -22.86 11.38
CA GLU A 322 52.27 -21.64 12.09
C GLU A 322 52.03 -21.76 13.60
N ALA A 323 50.82 -22.18 14.01
CA ALA A 323 50.50 -22.39 15.42
C ALA A 323 51.42 -23.45 16.07
N VAL A 324 51.67 -24.58 15.38
CA VAL A 324 52.56 -25.64 15.87
C VAL A 324 54.00 -25.14 16.01
N SER A 325 54.49 -24.34 15.05
CA SER A 325 55.82 -23.73 15.13
C SER A 325 55.98 -22.78 16.33
N LYS A 326 54.86 -22.24 16.84
CA LYS A 326 54.79 -21.39 18.04
C LYS A 326 54.47 -22.16 19.33
N GLY A 327 54.37 -23.48 19.29
CA GLY A 327 54.18 -24.32 20.48
C GLY A 327 52.79 -24.95 20.63
N ALA A 328 51.86 -24.71 19.69
CA ALA A 328 50.59 -25.42 19.70
C ALA A 328 50.78 -26.94 19.50
N THR A 329 49.88 -27.73 20.07
CA THR A 329 49.90 -29.19 19.95
C THR A 329 48.63 -29.69 19.26
N LYS A 330 48.81 -30.53 18.24
CA LYS A 330 47.73 -31.24 17.55
C LYS A 330 47.22 -32.39 18.41
N LEU A 331 45.91 -32.45 18.65
CA LEU A 331 45.30 -33.57 19.39
C LEU A 331 44.77 -34.70 18.50
N VAL A 332 44.58 -34.45 17.21
CA VAL A 332 44.00 -35.44 16.28
C VAL A 332 45.09 -36.03 15.41
N GLY A 333 45.23 -37.36 15.43
CA GLY A 333 46.21 -38.06 14.60
C GLY A 333 45.85 -37.99 13.11
N GLU A 334 46.69 -37.35 12.31
CA GLU A 334 46.45 -37.17 10.87
C GLU A 334 46.53 -38.47 10.05
N ALA A 335 47.13 -39.53 10.59
CA ALA A 335 47.27 -40.82 9.91
C ALA A 335 45.92 -41.44 9.51
N ALA A 336 44.86 -41.21 10.29
CA ALA A 336 43.51 -41.68 9.98
C ALA A 336 42.91 -41.01 8.73
N PHE A 337 43.37 -39.80 8.39
CA PHE A 337 42.85 -38.97 7.31
C PHE A 337 43.79 -38.90 6.09
N ALA A 338 45.03 -39.36 6.23
CA ALA A 338 46.09 -39.21 5.22
C ALA A 338 45.77 -39.82 3.85
N ASN A 339 44.86 -40.80 3.79
CA ASN A 339 44.40 -41.37 2.52
C ASN A 339 43.57 -40.38 1.67
N VAL A 340 42.94 -39.40 2.31
CA VAL A 340 42.04 -38.41 1.70
C VAL A 340 42.65 -37.01 1.74
N ALA A 341 43.08 -36.55 2.93
CA ALA A 341 43.65 -35.23 3.16
C ALA A 341 45.11 -35.13 2.70
N LYS A 342 45.33 -35.04 1.38
CA LYS A 342 46.67 -34.98 0.77
C LYS A 342 47.03 -33.56 0.32
N PRO A 343 48.33 -33.20 0.29
CA PRO A 343 48.78 -31.98 -0.39
C PRO A 343 48.25 -31.91 -1.82
N GLY A 344 47.85 -30.70 -2.26
CA GLY A 344 47.24 -30.49 -3.58
C GLY A 344 45.77 -30.87 -3.68
N THR A 345 45.15 -31.44 -2.64
CA THR A 345 43.71 -31.66 -2.55
C THR A 345 43.03 -30.60 -1.69
N ALA A 346 41.72 -30.43 -1.89
CA ALA A 346 40.89 -29.56 -1.06
C ALA A 346 40.45 -30.22 0.27
N PHE A 347 40.87 -31.45 0.56
CA PHE A 347 40.52 -32.16 1.79
C PHE A 347 41.48 -31.80 2.92
N VAL A 348 40.95 -31.34 4.06
CA VAL A 348 41.73 -30.97 5.24
C VAL A 348 41.35 -31.91 6.38
N ALA A 349 42.35 -32.48 7.05
CA ALA A 349 42.11 -33.29 8.24
C ALA A 349 41.63 -32.40 9.39
N PRO A 350 40.58 -32.79 10.14
CA PRO A 350 40.11 -32.00 11.27
C PRO A 350 41.19 -31.94 12.36
N GLN A 351 41.34 -30.81 13.04
CA GLN A 351 42.29 -30.66 14.14
C GLN A 351 41.72 -29.88 15.31
N VAL A 352 42.09 -30.32 16.51
CA VAL A 352 41.93 -29.59 17.75
C VAL A 352 43.34 -29.20 18.21
N LEU A 353 43.59 -27.91 18.36
CA LEU A 353 44.89 -27.38 18.78
C LEU A 353 44.81 -26.92 20.24
N VAL A 354 45.71 -27.42 21.08
CA VAL A 354 45.91 -26.94 22.45
C VAL A 354 47.26 -26.24 22.60
N ASN A 355 47.53 -25.67 23.77
CA ASN A 355 48.70 -24.81 24.00
C ASN A 355 48.74 -23.64 23.01
N VAL A 356 47.56 -23.10 22.70
CA VAL A 356 47.37 -21.93 21.85
C VAL A 356 47.18 -20.68 22.69
N ASP A 357 47.56 -19.54 22.13
CA ASP A 357 47.33 -18.22 22.70
C ASP A 357 47.06 -17.20 21.58
N HIS A 358 46.73 -15.97 21.96
CA HIS A 358 46.38 -14.88 21.03
C HIS A 358 47.56 -14.33 20.21
N SER A 359 48.79 -14.78 20.45
CA SER A 359 49.91 -14.48 19.54
C SER A 359 49.89 -15.37 18.28
N MET A 360 49.07 -16.43 18.28
CA MET A 360 48.91 -17.37 17.16
C MET A 360 47.74 -16.98 16.27
N LYS A 361 47.91 -17.10 14.95
CA LYS A 361 46.87 -16.70 13.99
C LYS A 361 45.61 -17.53 14.12
N VAL A 362 45.71 -18.79 14.53
CA VAL A 362 44.56 -19.66 14.73
C VAL A 362 43.61 -19.16 15.83
N MET A 363 44.05 -18.24 16.70
CA MET A 363 43.21 -17.63 17.74
C MET A 363 42.66 -16.25 17.36
N THR A 364 43.22 -15.58 16.35
CA THR A 364 42.92 -14.16 16.04
C THR A 364 42.44 -13.89 14.61
N GLU A 365 42.81 -14.74 13.64
CA GLU A 365 42.37 -14.65 12.24
C GLU A 365 41.33 -15.75 11.94
N GLU A 366 40.27 -15.41 11.19
CA GLU A 366 39.24 -16.35 10.73
C GLU A 366 39.88 -17.50 9.94
N THR A 367 39.70 -18.74 10.39
CA THR A 367 40.28 -19.92 9.74
C THR A 367 39.42 -20.39 8.59
N PHE A 368 38.09 -20.41 8.79
CA PHE A 368 37.10 -20.88 7.83
C PHE A 368 37.40 -22.31 7.32
N GLY A 369 37.75 -23.18 8.26
CA GLY A 369 38.24 -24.54 8.03
C GLY A 369 38.03 -25.42 9.25
N PRO A 370 38.20 -26.76 9.14
CA PRO A 370 37.84 -27.70 10.20
C PRO A 370 38.92 -27.76 11.30
N ILE A 371 39.23 -26.63 11.91
CA ILE A 371 40.29 -26.45 12.90
C ILE A 371 39.77 -25.57 14.04
N VAL A 372 40.03 -25.95 15.28
CA VAL A 372 39.68 -25.13 16.45
C VAL A 372 40.80 -25.07 17.47
N GLY A 373 41.06 -23.87 18.01
CA GLY A 373 41.99 -23.66 19.11
C GLY A 373 41.29 -23.76 20.47
N VAL A 374 41.91 -24.43 21.44
CA VAL A 374 41.38 -24.63 22.81
C VAL A 374 42.36 -24.11 23.85
N MET A 375 41.97 -23.06 24.56
CA MET A 375 42.77 -22.35 25.56
C MET A 375 42.21 -22.55 26.96
N LYS A 376 43.10 -22.76 27.95
CA LYS A 376 42.74 -22.90 29.37
C LYS A 376 42.57 -21.52 30.00
N VAL A 377 41.55 -21.35 30.83
CA VAL A 377 41.29 -20.13 31.62
C VAL A 377 40.94 -20.49 33.08
N ASN A 378 41.07 -19.55 34.01
CA ASN A 378 40.93 -19.78 35.46
C ASN A 378 39.73 -19.08 36.09
N SER A 379 39.01 -18.24 35.32
CA SER A 379 37.87 -17.47 35.81
C SER A 379 36.94 -17.03 34.67
N ASP A 380 35.72 -16.63 35.03
CA ASP A 380 34.76 -16.04 34.09
C ASP A 380 35.29 -14.70 33.55
N GLU A 381 35.96 -13.90 34.38
CA GLU A 381 36.54 -12.61 34.00
C GLU A 381 37.66 -12.77 32.95
N GLU A 382 38.56 -13.75 33.15
CA GLU A 382 39.61 -14.07 32.17
C GLU A 382 39.00 -14.56 30.85
N ALA A 383 37.96 -15.40 30.92
CA ALA A 383 37.25 -15.86 29.74
C ALA A 383 36.63 -14.68 28.96
N ILE A 384 35.88 -13.80 29.62
CA ILE A 384 35.26 -12.61 29.00
C ILE A 384 36.32 -11.74 28.30
N GLN A 385 37.43 -11.46 28.99
CA GLN A 385 38.52 -10.66 28.43
C GLN A 385 39.05 -11.27 27.13
N LEU A 386 39.35 -12.57 27.13
CA LEU A 386 39.90 -13.26 25.97
C LEU A 386 38.86 -13.46 24.86
N MET A 387 37.59 -13.67 25.20
CA MET A 387 36.50 -13.73 24.22
C MET A 387 36.32 -12.39 23.50
N ASN A 388 36.46 -11.27 24.20
CA ASN A 388 36.35 -9.93 23.60
C ASN A 388 37.62 -9.47 22.88
N ASP A 389 38.78 -10.08 23.17
CA ASP A 389 40.04 -9.83 22.47
C ASP A 389 39.99 -10.40 21.04
N SER A 390 39.29 -9.68 20.17
CA SER A 390 39.13 -9.95 18.75
C SER A 390 38.61 -8.72 18.04
N GLN A 391 39.02 -8.55 16.79
CA GLN A 391 38.45 -7.56 15.87
C GLN A 391 37.03 -7.92 15.42
N TYR A 392 36.60 -9.17 15.62
CA TYR A 392 35.29 -9.69 15.24
C TYR A 392 34.31 -9.68 16.42
N GLY A 393 33.02 -9.78 16.12
CA GLY A 393 31.95 -9.78 17.10
C GLY A 393 30.62 -10.27 16.51
N LEU A 394 30.60 -11.47 15.91
CA LEU A 394 29.40 -12.05 15.32
C LEU A 394 28.59 -12.81 16.38
N THR A 395 29.05 -13.99 16.78
CA THR A 395 28.41 -14.79 17.85
C THR A 395 29.39 -15.19 18.94
N ALA A 396 28.84 -15.56 20.10
CA ALA A 396 29.57 -16.23 21.17
C ALA A 396 28.68 -17.30 21.82
N SER A 397 29.28 -18.34 22.40
CA SER A 397 28.54 -19.37 23.14
C SER A 397 29.09 -19.60 24.54
N ILE A 398 28.19 -19.79 25.50
CA ILE A 398 28.51 -20.03 26.90
C ILE A 398 27.93 -21.39 27.29
N TRP A 399 28.78 -22.25 27.84
CA TRP A 399 28.45 -23.60 28.23
C TRP A 399 28.52 -23.72 29.75
N THR A 400 27.35 -23.90 30.37
CA THR A 400 27.16 -23.87 31.82
C THR A 400 25.80 -24.45 32.21
N LYS A 401 25.65 -24.89 33.46
CA LYS A 401 24.34 -25.30 34.01
C LYS A 401 23.56 -24.13 34.59
N ASP A 402 24.18 -22.97 34.70
CA ASP A 402 23.68 -21.76 35.34
C ASP A 402 23.25 -20.73 34.29
N ALA A 403 21.95 -20.65 34.05
CA ALA A 403 21.39 -19.72 33.07
C ALA A 403 21.60 -18.24 33.47
N ASP A 404 21.58 -17.92 34.77
CA ASP A 404 21.77 -16.55 35.25
C ASP A 404 23.20 -16.08 35.00
N ALA A 405 24.18 -16.97 35.19
CA ALA A 405 25.55 -16.68 34.82
C ALA A 405 25.74 -16.51 33.32
N ALA A 406 25.10 -17.33 32.49
CA ALA A 406 25.14 -17.16 31.04
C ALA A 406 24.62 -15.78 30.61
N CYS A 407 23.53 -15.31 31.22
CA CYS A 407 23.02 -13.96 30.98
C CYS A 407 23.98 -12.86 31.45
N LYS A 408 24.59 -13.01 32.64
CA LYS A 408 25.56 -12.03 33.16
C LYS A 408 26.79 -11.93 32.27
N ILE A 409 27.43 -13.05 31.98
CA ILE A 409 28.58 -13.14 31.06
C ILE A 409 28.19 -12.59 29.69
N GLY A 410 27.03 -12.97 29.17
CA GLY A 410 26.53 -12.53 27.87
C GLY A 410 26.37 -11.02 27.73
N ASN A 411 26.01 -10.30 28.81
CA ASN A 411 25.92 -8.85 28.80
C ASN A 411 27.28 -8.15 28.63
N ASP A 412 28.36 -8.81 29.03
CA ASP A 412 29.72 -8.28 28.94
C ASP A 412 30.44 -8.68 27.64
N LEU A 413 29.80 -9.50 26.78
CA LEU A 413 30.36 -9.93 25.49
C LEU A 413 30.05 -8.93 24.36
N GLU A 414 31.07 -8.63 23.57
CA GLU A 414 30.98 -7.68 22.45
C GLU A 414 30.63 -8.41 21.13
N CYS A 415 29.45 -9.02 21.06
CA CYS A 415 28.96 -9.73 19.87
C CYS A 415 27.46 -9.48 19.60
N GLY A 416 26.99 -9.85 18.41
CA GLY A 416 25.58 -9.67 18.04
C GLY A 416 24.64 -10.78 18.52
N THR A 417 25.17 -12.00 18.74
CA THR A 417 24.40 -13.14 19.24
C THR A 417 25.14 -13.85 20.37
N VAL A 418 24.44 -14.18 21.46
CA VAL A 418 24.97 -14.99 22.56
C VAL A 418 24.11 -16.25 22.70
N PHE A 419 24.76 -17.40 22.70
CA PHE A 419 24.12 -18.70 22.90
C PHE A 419 24.40 -19.26 24.29
N LEU A 420 23.42 -19.99 24.83
CA LEU A 420 23.58 -20.85 26.01
C LEU A 420 23.52 -22.31 25.58
N ASN A 421 24.59 -23.07 25.82
CA ASN A 421 24.73 -24.51 25.50
C ASN A 421 24.32 -24.85 24.05
N ARG A 422 24.68 -23.96 23.11
CA ARG A 422 24.40 -24.05 21.68
C ARG A 422 25.41 -23.22 20.89
N CYS A 423 25.59 -23.52 19.62
CA CYS A 423 26.37 -22.72 18.66
C CYS A 423 25.87 -22.96 17.22
N ASP A 424 26.43 -22.21 16.25
CA ASP A 424 26.25 -22.40 14.80
C ASP A 424 24.78 -22.51 14.33
N TYR A 425 23.89 -21.67 14.89
CA TYR A 425 22.47 -21.63 14.50
C TYR A 425 21.90 -20.22 14.53
N LEU A 426 20.99 -19.93 13.60
CA LEU A 426 20.25 -18.67 13.54
C LEU A 426 18.76 -18.95 13.68
N ASP A 427 18.16 -18.45 14.77
CA ASP A 427 16.71 -18.46 14.95
C ASP A 427 16.08 -17.36 14.10
N PRO A 428 15.14 -17.66 13.18
CA PRO A 428 14.53 -16.63 12.35
C PRO A 428 13.69 -15.61 13.12
N ALA A 429 13.28 -15.90 14.35
CA ALA A 429 12.56 -14.97 15.22
C ALA A 429 13.47 -13.93 15.88
N LEU A 430 14.78 -14.19 15.93
CA LEU A 430 15.77 -13.32 16.57
C LEU A 430 16.55 -12.51 15.53
N PRO A 431 17.04 -11.32 15.90
CA PRO A 431 17.83 -10.52 14.97
C PRO A 431 19.17 -11.20 14.69
N TRP A 432 19.60 -11.13 13.44
CA TRP A 432 20.90 -11.61 13.00
C TRP A 432 21.77 -10.47 12.49
N GLY A 433 22.96 -10.35 13.05
CA GLY A 433 23.94 -9.31 12.70
C GLY A 433 25.15 -9.39 13.62
N GLY A 434 26.24 -8.73 13.22
CA GLY A 434 27.47 -8.63 14.01
C GLY A 434 27.81 -7.19 14.39
N VAL A 435 28.77 -7.06 15.29
CA VAL A 435 29.43 -5.79 15.65
C VAL A 435 30.91 -5.82 15.27
N LYS A 436 31.62 -4.70 15.47
CA LYS A 436 33.03 -4.53 15.07
C LYS A 436 33.22 -4.81 13.57
N ASP A 437 34.24 -5.58 13.19
CA ASP A 437 34.48 -5.95 11.80
C ASP A 437 33.53 -7.03 11.27
N SER A 438 32.72 -7.68 12.13
CA SER A 438 31.71 -8.67 11.72
C SER A 438 30.49 -8.07 11.03
N GLY A 439 30.40 -6.74 10.95
CA GLY A 439 29.49 -6.05 10.04
C GLY A 439 28.59 -5.02 10.70
N ARG A 440 27.46 -4.74 10.04
CA ARG A 440 26.46 -3.77 10.48
C ARG A 440 25.10 -4.03 9.83
N GLY A 441 24.05 -3.60 10.50
CA GLY A 441 22.69 -3.89 10.07
C GLY A 441 22.19 -5.22 10.63
N VAL A 442 20.94 -5.55 10.29
CA VAL A 442 20.24 -6.71 10.85
C VAL A 442 19.42 -7.38 9.75
N THR A 443 19.46 -8.71 9.71
CA THR A 443 18.47 -9.54 9.01
C THR A 443 17.71 -10.42 10.01
N LEU A 444 16.70 -11.15 9.51
CA LEU A 444 15.79 -11.97 10.32
C LEU A 444 14.99 -11.14 11.35
N SER A 445 14.13 -11.79 12.14
CA SER A 445 13.15 -11.16 13.03
C SER A 445 12.24 -10.13 12.33
N SER A 446 11.44 -9.40 13.13
CA SER A 446 10.76 -8.21 12.63
C SER A 446 11.73 -7.08 12.24
N LEU A 447 12.94 -7.04 12.82
CA LEU A 447 13.92 -5.98 12.58
C LEU A 447 14.55 -6.06 11.18
N GLY A 448 14.63 -7.25 10.56
CA GLY A 448 15.10 -7.40 9.19
C GLY A 448 14.21 -6.70 8.15
N PHE A 449 12.91 -6.52 8.44
CA PHE A 449 12.02 -5.71 7.61
C PHE A 449 12.34 -4.21 7.70
N ASP A 450 12.80 -3.74 8.86
CA ASP A 450 13.19 -2.35 9.04
C ASP A 450 14.42 -1.99 8.19
N ALA A 451 15.35 -2.92 7.98
CA ALA A 451 16.51 -2.72 7.12
C ALA A 451 16.17 -2.57 5.61
N SER A 452 15.01 -3.10 5.19
CA SER A 452 14.53 -3.07 3.80
C SER A 452 13.38 -2.07 3.56
N THR A 453 13.13 -1.20 4.54
CA THR A 453 12.09 -0.15 4.47
C THR A 453 12.61 1.17 5.03
N THR A 454 11.93 2.27 4.70
CA THR A 454 12.16 3.58 5.30
C THR A 454 10.94 4.01 6.11
N PRO A 455 11.13 4.52 7.34
CA PRO A 455 10.01 5.05 8.12
C PRO A 455 9.51 6.36 7.52
N LYS A 456 8.19 6.51 7.48
CA LYS A 456 7.49 7.71 7.02
C LYS A 456 6.52 8.15 8.10
N GLU A 457 6.63 9.41 8.50
CA GLU A 457 5.67 10.05 9.38
C GLU A 457 4.36 10.30 8.62
N MET A 458 3.24 9.89 9.23
CA MET A 458 1.89 10.14 8.70
C MET A 458 1.06 10.85 9.77
N THR A 459 0.58 12.05 9.43
CA THR A 459 -0.21 12.92 10.32
C THR A 459 -1.49 13.45 9.65
N PRO A 460 -2.37 12.58 9.11
CA PRO A 460 -3.63 13.05 8.53
C PRO A 460 -4.45 13.85 9.56
N SER A 461 -4.89 15.03 9.13
CA SER A 461 -5.76 15.92 9.91
C SER A 461 -7.12 15.26 10.15
N ALA A 462 -7.48 15.08 11.42
CA ALA A 462 -8.79 14.57 11.81
C ALA A 462 -9.91 15.56 11.43
N ALA A 463 -9.62 16.87 11.40
CA ALA A 463 -10.56 17.90 10.96
C ALA A 463 -10.91 17.74 9.47
N GLN A 464 -9.93 17.42 8.62
CA GLN A 464 -10.16 17.15 7.20
C GLN A 464 -11.01 15.87 7.01
N MET A 465 -10.76 14.82 7.80
CA MET A 465 -11.58 13.60 7.76
C MET A 465 -13.01 13.86 8.24
N ALA A 466 -13.21 14.57 9.35
CA ALA A 466 -14.54 14.92 9.86
C ALA A 466 -15.33 15.79 8.87
N GLN A 467 -14.65 16.75 8.23
CA GLN A 467 -15.22 17.56 7.15
C GLN A 467 -15.70 16.68 5.98
N ASN A 468 -14.88 15.70 5.59
CA ASN A 468 -15.18 14.77 4.50
C ASN A 468 -16.39 13.87 4.83
N TYR A 469 -16.53 13.40 6.07
CA TYR A 469 -17.73 12.68 6.52
C TYR A 469 -18.99 13.55 6.56
N PHE A 470 -18.87 14.82 7.01
CA PHE A 470 -19.98 15.78 6.97
C PHE A 470 -20.50 15.98 5.54
N GLN A 471 -19.59 16.10 4.56
CA GLN A 471 -19.95 16.27 3.15
C GLN A 471 -20.68 15.06 2.57
N VAL A 472 -20.24 13.84 2.90
CA VAL A 472 -20.95 12.61 2.51
C VAL A 472 -22.35 12.60 3.12
N GLY A 473 -22.47 12.89 4.42
CA GLY A 473 -23.76 12.95 5.12
C GLY A 473 -24.72 13.98 4.50
N ALA A 474 -24.24 15.20 4.22
CA ALA A 474 -25.03 16.25 3.58
C ALA A 474 -25.52 15.84 2.18
N THR A 475 -24.66 15.19 1.39
CA THR A 475 -25.00 14.67 0.06
C THR A 475 -26.06 13.56 0.15
N SER A 476 -25.96 12.66 1.13
CA SER A 476 -26.96 11.62 1.37
C SER A 476 -28.34 12.19 1.72
N VAL A 477 -28.40 13.27 2.51
CA VAL A 477 -29.65 13.99 2.78
C VAL A 477 -30.23 14.60 1.49
N GLY A 478 -29.38 15.13 0.61
CA GLY A 478 -29.80 15.62 -0.70
C GLY A 478 -30.46 14.54 -1.57
N ILE A 479 -29.88 13.34 -1.62
CA ILE A 479 -30.44 12.18 -2.33
C ILE A 479 -31.81 11.81 -1.75
N PHE A 480 -31.92 11.72 -0.43
CA PHE A 480 -33.18 11.39 0.25
C PHE A 480 -34.28 12.41 -0.11
N ASN A 481 -33.99 13.70 -0.01
CA ASN A 481 -34.93 14.77 -0.34
C ASN A 481 -35.44 14.67 -1.79
N CYS A 482 -34.55 14.38 -2.74
CA CYS A 482 -34.94 14.24 -4.14
C CYS A 482 -35.74 12.96 -4.41
N LEU A 483 -35.42 11.84 -3.75
CA LEU A 483 -36.21 10.61 -3.84
C LEU A 483 -37.62 10.82 -3.31
N GLU A 484 -37.76 11.52 -2.18
CA GLU A 484 -39.06 11.90 -1.63
C GLU A 484 -39.87 12.73 -2.63
N VAL A 485 -39.30 13.84 -3.15
CA VAL A 485 -39.98 14.69 -4.14
C VAL A 485 -40.29 13.92 -5.42
N LEU A 486 -39.41 13.02 -5.88
CA LEU A 486 -39.63 12.18 -7.05
C LEU A 486 -40.85 11.27 -6.86
N VAL A 487 -40.92 10.57 -5.73
CA VAL A 487 -42.05 9.69 -5.38
C VAL A 487 -43.34 10.49 -5.28
N ILE A 488 -43.31 11.64 -4.61
CA ILE A 488 -44.49 12.51 -4.47
C ILE A 488 -44.93 13.06 -5.84
N THR A 489 -43.99 13.43 -6.72
CA THR A 489 -44.29 13.93 -8.07
C THR A 489 -44.96 12.85 -8.92
N LEU A 490 -44.41 11.64 -8.91
CA LEU A 490 -44.94 10.48 -9.65
C LEU A 490 -46.33 10.04 -9.16
N THR A 491 -46.64 10.26 -7.88
CA THR A 491 -47.95 9.90 -7.28
C THR A 491 -48.99 11.02 -7.41
N THR A 492 -48.60 12.27 -7.18
CA THR A 492 -49.52 13.42 -7.12
C THR A 492 -49.90 13.95 -8.50
N PHE A 493 -48.97 13.93 -9.46
CA PHE A 493 -49.14 14.63 -10.74
C PHE A 493 -49.23 13.73 -11.96
N LYS A 494 -49.33 12.41 -11.76
CA LYS A 494 -49.49 11.38 -12.80
C LYS A 494 -50.65 11.65 -13.77
N ARG A 495 -51.65 12.42 -13.35
CA ARG A 495 -52.83 12.79 -14.15
C ARG A 495 -52.68 14.06 -15.01
N TYR A 496 -51.60 14.83 -14.86
CA TYR A 496 -51.37 16.08 -15.57
C TYR A 496 -50.12 15.98 -16.45
N ASN A 497 -50.26 15.41 -17.66
CA ASN A 497 -49.18 15.27 -18.65
C ASN A 497 -48.75 16.64 -19.19
N THR A 498 -48.00 17.39 -18.38
CA THR A 498 -47.65 18.80 -18.62
C THR A 498 -46.15 18.99 -18.46
N VAL A 499 -45.61 20.05 -19.10
CA VAL A 499 -44.19 20.44 -19.06
C VAL A 499 -43.64 20.52 -17.62
N TYR A 500 -44.51 20.85 -16.66
CA TYR A 500 -44.21 20.92 -15.24
C TYR A 500 -43.74 19.56 -14.64
N CYS A 501 -44.46 18.47 -14.91
CA CYS A 501 -44.16 17.16 -14.35
C CYS A 501 -42.80 16.68 -14.88
N VAL A 502 -42.58 16.87 -16.18
CA VAL A 502 -41.32 16.52 -16.85
C VAL A 502 -40.15 17.33 -16.28
N SER A 503 -40.30 18.65 -16.08
CA SER A 503 -39.21 19.47 -15.53
C SER A 503 -38.81 19.04 -14.12
N LEU A 504 -39.79 18.68 -13.28
CA LEU A 504 -39.52 18.26 -11.90
C LEU A 504 -38.87 16.86 -11.84
N LEU A 505 -39.31 15.94 -12.69
CA LEU A 505 -38.68 14.62 -12.82
C LEU A 505 -37.22 14.73 -13.30
N VAL A 506 -36.96 15.58 -14.30
CA VAL A 506 -35.61 15.82 -14.81
C VAL A 506 -34.72 16.44 -13.73
N ALA A 507 -35.24 17.41 -12.98
CA ALA A 507 -34.48 18.04 -11.90
C ALA A 507 -34.17 17.07 -10.74
N CYS A 508 -35.14 16.27 -10.31
CA CYS A 508 -34.95 15.28 -9.25
C CYS A 508 -33.95 14.19 -9.67
N THR A 509 -34.13 13.63 -10.87
CA THR A 509 -33.25 12.57 -11.40
C THR A 509 -31.83 13.10 -11.59
N GLY A 510 -31.70 14.31 -12.14
CA GLY A 510 -30.41 14.96 -12.29
C GLY A 510 -29.71 15.19 -10.96
N THR A 511 -30.44 15.68 -9.94
CA THR A 511 -29.87 15.92 -8.60
C THR A 511 -29.44 14.63 -7.91
N ILE A 512 -30.23 13.55 -8.04
CA ILE A 512 -29.87 12.22 -7.51
C ILE A 512 -28.61 11.70 -8.20
N MET A 513 -28.57 11.76 -9.53
CA MET A 513 -27.45 11.27 -10.32
C MET A 513 -26.18 12.06 -9.99
N PHE A 514 -26.26 13.40 -9.94
CA PHE A 514 -25.16 14.27 -9.51
C PHE A 514 -24.65 13.89 -8.11
N SER A 515 -25.56 13.75 -7.15
CA SER A 515 -25.21 13.46 -5.76
C SER A 515 -24.59 12.08 -5.58
N LEU A 516 -25.13 11.04 -6.24
CA LEU A 516 -24.54 9.69 -6.23
C LEU A 516 -23.16 9.66 -6.87
N SER A 517 -23.00 10.37 -7.99
CA SER A 517 -21.71 10.47 -8.67
C SER A 517 -20.67 11.23 -7.85
N MET A 518 -21.09 12.25 -7.09
CA MET A 518 -20.21 12.95 -6.15
C MET A 518 -19.77 12.05 -4.98
N VAL A 519 -20.67 11.22 -4.44
CA VAL A 519 -20.32 10.21 -3.43
C VAL A 519 -19.37 9.15 -4.02
N ALA A 520 -19.61 8.70 -5.25
CA ALA A 520 -18.70 7.78 -5.94
C ALA A 520 -17.32 8.43 -6.15
N LEU A 521 -17.27 9.69 -6.60
CA LEU A 521 -16.03 10.44 -6.74
C LEU A 521 -15.28 10.57 -5.41
N PHE A 522 -16.01 10.78 -4.30
CA PHE A 522 -15.43 10.85 -2.96
C PHE A 522 -14.74 9.54 -2.59
N PHE A 523 -15.40 8.39 -2.74
CA PHE A 523 -14.80 7.10 -2.42
C PHE A 523 -13.71 6.68 -3.42
N GLU A 524 -13.80 7.07 -4.70
CA GLU A 524 -12.75 6.86 -5.70
C GLU A 524 -11.54 7.82 -5.52
N LEU A 525 -11.70 8.99 -4.89
CA LEU A 525 -10.57 9.85 -4.50
C LEU A 525 -9.72 9.23 -3.38
N TYR A 526 -10.32 8.34 -2.58
CA TYR A 526 -9.63 7.52 -1.59
C TYR A 526 -9.15 6.16 -2.14
N GLY A 527 -9.60 5.77 -3.35
CA GLY A 527 -9.26 4.53 -4.01
C GLY A 527 -8.67 4.79 -5.41
N ASP A 528 -7.34 4.82 -5.48
CA ASP A 528 -6.48 4.86 -6.67
C ASP A 528 -7.21 4.82 -8.06
N LYS A 529 -7.48 6.02 -8.60
CA LYS A 529 -8.07 6.39 -9.92
C LYS A 529 -9.59 6.55 -9.96
N ALA A 530 -10.03 7.82 -10.01
CA ALA A 530 -11.38 8.19 -10.41
C ALA A 530 -11.67 7.71 -11.84
N ASN A 531 -12.68 6.87 -12.01
CA ASN A 531 -13.04 6.32 -13.32
C ASN A 531 -13.93 7.32 -14.06
N VAL A 532 -13.39 7.91 -15.14
CA VAL A 532 -14.05 8.93 -15.97
C VAL A 532 -15.47 8.50 -16.38
N LEU A 533 -15.66 7.23 -16.73
CA LEU A 533 -16.95 6.72 -17.20
C LEU A 533 -17.94 6.42 -16.07
N ARG A 534 -17.45 6.00 -14.88
CA ARG A 534 -18.32 5.59 -13.77
C ARG A 534 -18.78 6.75 -12.91
N ALA A 535 -17.94 7.76 -12.71
CA ALA A 535 -18.22 8.83 -11.75
C ALA A 535 -18.32 10.21 -12.43
N VAL A 536 -17.45 10.52 -13.38
CA VAL A 536 -17.36 11.88 -13.96
C VAL A 536 -18.48 12.16 -14.95
N VAL A 537 -18.66 11.27 -15.94
CA VAL A 537 -19.73 11.44 -16.95
C VAL A 537 -21.12 11.47 -16.31
N PRO A 538 -21.49 10.57 -15.39
CA PRO A 538 -22.77 10.64 -14.71
C PRO A 538 -22.92 11.89 -13.83
N CYS A 539 -21.85 12.39 -13.20
CA CYS A 539 -21.87 13.66 -12.47
C CYS A 539 -22.24 14.82 -13.38
N THR A 540 -21.61 14.92 -14.54
CA THR A 540 -21.84 15.99 -15.53
C THR A 540 -23.24 15.93 -16.14
N LEU A 541 -23.73 14.74 -16.48
CA LEU A 541 -25.11 14.57 -16.95
C LEU A 541 -26.13 14.88 -15.84
N GLY A 542 -25.78 14.56 -14.59
CA GLY A 542 -26.61 14.83 -13.42
C GLY A 542 -26.74 16.32 -13.17
N TRP A 543 -25.61 17.03 -13.29
CA TRP A 543 -25.55 18.49 -13.25
C TRP A 543 -26.48 19.12 -14.29
N TRP A 544 -26.47 18.63 -15.54
CA TRP A 544 -27.38 19.12 -16.59
C TRP A 544 -28.85 18.97 -16.20
N GLY A 545 -29.24 17.78 -15.75
CA GLY A 545 -30.60 17.49 -15.33
C GLY A 545 -31.04 18.34 -14.14
N MET A 546 -30.17 18.48 -13.14
CA MET A 546 -30.42 19.27 -11.93
C MET A 546 -30.68 20.73 -12.27
N VAL A 547 -29.76 21.34 -13.02
CA VAL A 547 -29.70 22.78 -13.26
C VAL A 547 -30.70 23.22 -14.33
N THR A 548 -30.75 22.50 -15.46
CA THR A 548 -31.71 22.78 -16.54
C THR A 548 -33.13 22.40 -16.13
N GLY A 549 -33.30 21.28 -15.43
CA GLY A 549 -34.60 20.86 -14.90
C GLY A 549 -35.18 21.89 -13.93
N PHE A 550 -34.34 22.49 -13.09
CA PHE A 550 -34.74 23.56 -12.19
C PHE A 550 -35.19 24.83 -12.95
N ALA A 551 -34.39 25.31 -13.90
CA ALA A 551 -34.75 26.45 -14.75
C ALA A 551 -36.07 26.23 -15.51
N MET A 552 -36.28 25.00 -15.99
CA MET A 552 -37.52 24.61 -16.67
C MET A 552 -38.73 24.50 -15.73
N THR A 553 -38.50 24.21 -14.45
CA THR A 553 -39.53 24.22 -13.40
C THR A 553 -39.99 25.66 -13.16
N LEU A 554 -39.05 26.61 -13.09
CA LEU A 554 -39.33 28.03 -12.95
C LEU A 554 -40.03 28.62 -14.20
N TYR A 555 -39.60 28.22 -15.40
CA TYR A 555 -40.31 28.52 -16.65
C TYR A 555 -41.76 28.00 -16.64
N SER A 556 -41.98 26.79 -16.12
CA SER A 556 -43.31 26.20 -16.01
C SER A 556 -44.23 27.00 -15.09
N ARG A 557 -43.72 27.53 -13.97
CA ARG A 557 -44.47 28.45 -13.10
C ARG A 557 -44.90 29.73 -13.80
N LEU A 558 -44.02 30.34 -14.58
CA LEU A 558 -44.33 31.56 -15.36
C LEU A 558 -45.42 31.29 -16.41
N ARG A 559 -45.45 30.08 -16.98
CA ARG A 559 -46.52 29.65 -17.87
C ARG A 559 -47.86 29.55 -17.13
N LEU A 560 -47.88 29.02 -15.91
CA LEU A 560 -49.09 28.90 -15.08
C LEU A 560 -49.64 30.28 -14.68
N LEU A 561 -48.77 31.26 -14.40
CA LEU A 561 -49.17 32.65 -14.12
C LEU A 561 -49.66 33.45 -15.35
N GLY A 562 -49.74 32.83 -16.53
CA GLY A 562 -50.25 33.49 -17.73
C GLY A 562 -49.30 34.54 -18.33
N VAL A 563 -48.00 34.51 -18.02
CA VAL A 563 -47.01 35.47 -18.54
C VAL A 563 -47.03 35.50 -20.08
N PRO A 564 -47.06 36.66 -20.77
CA PRO A 564 -47.24 36.70 -22.22
C PRO A 564 -46.20 35.88 -23.00
N ALA A 565 -46.65 35.26 -24.11
CA ALA A 565 -45.82 34.35 -24.91
C ALA A 565 -44.49 34.98 -25.38
N LYS A 566 -44.47 36.29 -25.66
CA LYS A 566 -43.25 37.05 -26.01
C LYS A 566 -42.18 36.98 -24.92
N HIS A 567 -42.56 37.12 -23.66
CA HIS A 567 -41.62 37.06 -22.52
C HIS A 567 -41.18 35.61 -22.26
N ARG A 568 -42.12 34.66 -22.35
CA ARG A 568 -41.80 33.22 -22.22
C ARG A 568 -40.81 32.75 -23.29
N ARG A 569 -40.94 33.17 -24.55
CA ARG A 569 -39.98 32.83 -25.62
C ARG A 569 -38.57 33.37 -25.33
N LYS A 570 -38.44 34.58 -24.78
CA LYS A 570 -37.14 35.16 -24.39
C LYS A 570 -36.49 34.38 -23.24
N ILE A 571 -37.29 33.98 -22.26
CA ILE A 571 -36.83 33.17 -21.12
C ILE A 571 -36.39 31.79 -21.58
N LEU A 572 -37.18 31.14 -22.44
CA LEU A 572 -36.81 29.85 -23.01
C LEU A 572 -35.52 29.95 -23.83
N PHE A 573 -35.37 31.02 -24.63
CA PHE A 573 -34.11 31.29 -25.33
C PHE A 573 -32.93 31.44 -24.37
N LEU A 574 -33.07 32.16 -23.26
CA LEU A 574 -32.03 32.31 -22.25
C LEU A 574 -31.61 30.94 -21.67
N ILE A 575 -32.57 30.10 -21.29
CA ILE A 575 -32.32 28.76 -20.75
C ILE A 575 -31.61 27.88 -21.80
N THR A 576 -32.08 27.89 -23.04
CA THR A 576 -31.48 27.14 -24.14
C THR A 576 -30.07 27.64 -24.48
N PHE A 577 -29.86 28.95 -24.48
CA PHE A 577 -28.55 29.57 -24.71
C PHE A 577 -27.55 29.14 -23.64
N ASN A 578 -27.93 29.23 -22.36
CA ASN A 578 -27.09 28.79 -21.25
C ASN A 578 -26.72 27.31 -21.36
N PHE A 579 -27.68 26.46 -21.74
CA PHE A 579 -27.41 25.04 -21.95
C PHE A 579 -26.34 24.79 -23.03
N PHE A 580 -26.48 25.38 -24.21
CA PHE A 580 -25.55 25.12 -25.31
C PHE A 580 -24.19 25.80 -25.13
N PHE A 581 -24.16 27.02 -24.58
CA PHE A 581 -22.95 27.84 -24.53
C PHE A 581 -22.23 27.82 -23.19
N CYS A 582 -22.85 27.31 -22.13
CA CYS A 582 -22.22 27.20 -20.82
C CYS A 582 -22.08 25.73 -20.39
N HIS A 583 -23.14 24.92 -20.42
CA HIS A 583 -23.08 23.53 -19.93
C HIS A 583 -22.22 22.61 -20.80
N ILE A 584 -22.41 22.63 -22.13
CA ILE A 584 -21.64 21.76 -23.04
C ILE A 584 -20.14 22.06 -22.97
N PRO A 585 -19.66 23.32 -23.09
CA PRO A 585 -18.23 23.62 -22.96
C PRO A 585 -17.66 23.19 -21.61
N THR A 586 -18.32 23.53 -20.50
CA THR A 586 -17.85 23.17 -19.16
C THR A 586 -17.72 21.65 -18.98
N SER A 587 -18.68 20.90 -19.51
CA SER A 587 -18.68 19.43 -19.50
C SER A 587 -17.51 18.85 -20.29
N MET A 588 -17.23 19.42 -21.45
CA MET A 588 -16.11 19.04 -22.29
C MET A 588 -14.78 19.27 -21.54
N PHE A 589 -14.60 20.44 -20.92
CA PHE A 589 -13.41 20.73 -20.12
C PHE A 589 -13.29 19.80 -18.89
N THR A 590 -14.41 19.53 -18.19
CA THR A 590 -14.44 18.62 -17.02
C THR A 590 -13.99 17.19 -17.38
N VAL A 591 -14.43 16.68 -18.52
CA VAL A 591 -14.09 15.32 -18.96
C VAL A 591 -12.66 15.29 -19.51
N LEU A 592 -12.28 16.25 -20.35
CA LEU A 592 -10.99 16.24 -21.04
C LEU A 592 -9.83 16.56 -20.12
N GLU A 593 -10.02 17.38 -19.08
CA GLU A 593 -9.02 17.57 -18.01
C GLU A 593 -8.65 16.22 -17.37
N ARG A 594 -9.64 15.38 -17.06
CA ARG A 594 -9.42 14.10 -16.38
C ARG A 594 -8.89 13.01 -17.30
N VAL A 595 -9.19 13.10 -18.59
CA VAL A 595 -8.63 12.19 -19.62
C VAL A 595 -7.19 12.60 -19.96
N PHE A 596 -6.88 13.90 -19.96
CA PHE A 596 -5.58 14.46 -20.33
C PHE A 596 -5.01 15.40 -19.25
N PRO A 597 -4.68 14.87 -18.05
CA PRO A 597 -4.30 15.70 -16.90
C PRO A 597 -2.99 16.48 -17.07
N ASN A 598 -2.16 16.10 -18.04
CA ASN A 598 -0.89 16.77 -18.33
C ASN A 598 -1.01 17.90 -19.36
N SER A 599 -2.22 18.20 -19.85
CA SER A 599 -2.45 19.26 -20.83
C SER A 599 -2.92 20.54 -20.16
N SER A 600 -2.10 21.59 -20.22
CA SER A 600 -2.45 22.92 -19.70
C SER A 600 -3.73 23.48 -20.32
N LEU A 601 -4.01 23.19 -21.60
CA LEU A 601 -5.23 23.63 -22.28
C LEU A 601 -6.50 23.19 -21.54
N TRP A 602 -6.54 21.93 -21.10
CA TRP A 602 -7.73 21.37 -20.46
C TRP A 602 -7.82 21.77 -18.99
N VAL A 603 -6.69 21.79 -18.28
CA VAL A 603 -6.61 22.18 -16.86
C VAL A 603 -6.92 23.67 -16.67
N ASP A 604 -6.20 24.55 -17.38
CA ASP A 604 -6.40 25.99 -17.27
C ASP A 604 -7.76 26.41 -17.86
N GLY A 605 -8.18 25.73 -18.94
CA GLY A 605 -9.48 25.94 -19.57
C GLY A 605 -10.65 25.61 -18.63
N TYR A 606 -10.56 24.50 -17.87
CA TYR A 606 -11.57 24.15 -16.86
C TYR A 606 -11.64 25.21 -15.76
N ALA A 607 -10.50 25.63 -15.22
CA ALA A 607 -10.41 26.64 -14.16
C ALA A 607 -11.03 27.99 -14.55
N VAL A 608 -11.07 28.32 -15.84
CA VAL A 608 -11.70 29.55 -16.36
C VAL A 608 -13.18 29.36 -16.66
N ILE A 609 -13.58 28.26 -17.31
CA ILE A 609 -14.95 28.10 -17.81
C ILE A 609 -15.94 27.76 -16.68
N GLU A 610 -15.51 27.02 -15.65
CA GLU A 610 -16.38 26.62 -14.54
C GLU A 610 -16.94 27.83 -13.77
N PRO A 611 -16.13 28.80 -13.27
CA PRO A 611 -16.65 29.95 -12.54
C PRO A 611 -17.58 30.83 -13.39
N ILE A 612 -17.29 30.95 -14.69
CA ILE A 612 -18.14 31.68 -15.65
C ILE A 612 -19.50 31.02 -15.76
N GLN A 613 -19.54 29.70 -15.97
CA GLN A 613 -20.78 28.93 -16.07
C GLN A 613 -21.59 29.02 -14.78
N MET A 614 -20.95 28.90 -13.62
CA MET A 614 -21.60 29.00 -12.31
C MET A 614 -22.22 30.38 -12.08
N THR A 615 -21.48 31.44 -12.40
CA THR A 615 -21.95 32.82 -12.26
C THR A 615 -23.13 33.11 -13.17
N LEU A 616 -23.02 32.75 -14.46
CA LEU A 616 -24.10 32.96 -15.44
C LEU A 616 -25.37 32.18 -15.08
N PHE A 617 -25.21 30.97 -14.54
CA PHE A 617 -26.34 30.18 -14.07
C PHE A 617 -27.04 30.83 -12.86
N ALA A 618 -26.28 31.18 -11.81
CA ALA A 618 -26.85 31.81 -10.62
C ALA A 618 -27.58 33.12 -10.98
N LEU A 619 -27.00 33.94 -11.86
CA LEU A 619 -27.63 35.16 -12.37
C LEU A 619 -28.91 34.86 -13.15
N GLN A 620 -28.94 33.81 -13.97
CA GLN A 620 -30.15 33.38 -14.67
C GLN A 620 -31.27 33.03 -13.67
N GLU A 621 -30.99 32.21 -12.66
CA GLU A 621 -31.99 31.80 -11.67
C GLU A 621 -32.52 32.99 -10.87
N ILE A 622 -31.63 33.87 -10.42
CA ILE A 622 -32.01 35.09 -9.71
C ILE A 622 -32.92 35.95 -10.59
N LEU A 623 -32.55 36.17 -11.86
CA LEU A 623 -33.34 36.96 -12.79
C LEU A 623 -34.73 36.33 -13.02
N LEU A 624 -34.80 35.01 -13.22
CA LEU A 624 -36.07 34.32 -13.42
C LEU A 624 -36.95 34.35 -12.16
N GLY A 625 -36.34 34.21 -10.98
CA GLY A 625 -37.02 34.31 -9.69
C GLY A 625 -37.59 35.71 -9.44
N LEU A 626 -36.84 36.76 -9.80
CA LEU A 626 -37.30 38.15 -9.72
C LEU A 626 -38.44 38.41 -10.71
N VAL A 627 -38.32 37.94 -11.96
CA VAL A 627 -39.41 38.03 -12.95
C VAL A 627 -40.67 37.33 -12.43
N TYR A 628 -40.52 36.16 -11.84
CA TYR A 628 -41.62 35.43 -11.22
C TYR A 628 -42.29 36.24 -10.10
N LEU A 629 -41.52 36.84 -9.18
CA LEU A 629 -42.08 37.70 -8.12
C LEU A 629 -42.84 38.91 -8.69
N VAL A 630 -42.32 39.56 -9.74
CA VAL A 630 -43.01 40.69 -10.38
C VAL A 630 -44.36 40.26 -10.94
N TYR A 631 -44.43 39.14 -11.65
CA TYR A 631 -45.68 38.65 -12.21
C TYR A 631 -46.63 38.10 -11.16
N LEU A 632 -46.13 37.41 -10.14
CA LEU A 632 -46.91 36.92 -9.00
C LEU A 632 -47.53 38.10 -8.23
N ARG A 633 -46.78 39.18 -8.01
CA ARG A 633 -47.28 40.43 -7.41
C ARG A 633 -48.35 41.09 -8.29
N LYS A 634 -48.19 41.10 -9.62
CA LYS A 634 -49.21 41.59 -10.54
C LYS A 634 -50.51 40.79 -10.44
N VAL A 635 -50.42 39.46 -10.38
CA VAL A 635 -51.58 38.57 -10.18
C VAL A 635 -52.24 38.82 -8.82
N SER A 636 -51.44 38.96 -7.75
CA SER A 636 -51.94 39.29 -6.40
C SER A 636 -52.65 40.65 -6.36
N LEU A 637 -52.11 41.68 -7.03
CA LEU A 637 -52.74 43.00 -7.13
C LEU A 637 -54.02 42.94 -7.95
N ALA A 638 -54.05 42.19 -9.07
CA ALA A 638 -55.26 42.00 -9.87
C ALA A 638 -56.39 41.33 -9.08
N CYS A 639 -56.08 40.32 -8.25
CA CYS A 639 -57.04 39.69 -7.33
C CYS A 639 -57.53 40.64 -6.22
N THR A 640 -56.81 41.74 -5.97
CA THR A 640 -57.21 42.77 -4.98
C THR A 640 -58.17 43.79 -5.61
N VAL A 641 -58.02 44.07 -6.91
CA VAL A 641 -58.82 45.06 -7.66
C VAL A 641 -60.18 44.52 -8.11
N THR A 642 -60.31 43.22 -8.42
CA THR A 642 -61.62 42.59 -8.75
C THR A 642 -62.60 42.50 -7.57
N ASN A 643 -62.16 42.89 -6.37
CA ASN A 643 -62.90 42.77 -5.12
C ASN A 643 -63.89 43.92 -4.85
N THR A 644 -64.00 44.89 -5.76
CA THR A 644 -64.93 46.04 -5.63
C THR A 644 -66.28 45.84 -6.34
N SER A 645 -66.50 44.74 -7.06
CA SER A 645 -67.82 44.43 -7.64
C SER A 645 -68.21 42.95 -7.48
N SER A 646 -69.21 42.70 -6.63
CA SER A 646 -70.03 41.47 -6.45
C SER A 646 -69.81 40.62 -5.17
N MET A 647 -70.95 40.16 -4.65
CA MET A 647 -71.28 39.77 -3.26
C MET A 647 -70.62 38.50 -2.68
N VAL A 648 -70.22 38.62 -1.40
CA VAL A 648 -70.27 37.72 -0.21
C VAL A 648 -70.00 36.20 -0.33
N SER A 649 -70.30 35.49 -1.41
CA SER A 649 -69.93 34.06 -1.56
C SER A 649 -68.50 33.84 -2.05
N THR A 650 -67.72 34.92 -2.23
CA THR A 650 -66.34 34.92 -2.75
C THR A 650 -65.29 35.23 -1.67
N VAL A 651 -65.70 35.58 -0.44
CA VAL A 651 -64.78 36.09 0.59
C VAL A 651 -63.88 35.01 1.20
N GLU A 652 -64.38 33.79 1.42
CA GLU A 652 -63.55 32.66 1.89
C GLU A 652 -62.57 32.18 0.82
N SER A 653 -63.04 31.96 -0.41
CA SER A 653 -62.18 31.52 -1.53
C SER A 653 -61.11 32.56 -1.91
N THR A 654 -61.39 33.86 -1.72
CA THR A 654 -60.39 34.92 -1.97
C THR A 654 -59.41 35.10 -0.80
N ARG A 655 -59.79 34.76 0.43
CA ARG A 655 -58.89 34.75 1.60
C ARG A 655 -57.88 33.59 1.49
N ASP A 656 -58.33 32.43 1.03
CA ASP A 656 -57.49 31.27 0.75
C ASP A 656 -56.55 31.52 -0.44
N ALA A 657 -57.05 32.10 -1.54
CA ALA A 657 -56.22 32.52 -2.67
C ALA A 657 -55.08 33.48 -2.28
N ARG A 658 -55.34 34.47 -1.42
CA ARG A 658 -54.32 35.40 -0.94
C ARG A 658 -53.28 34.73 -0.07
N ALA A 659 -53.70 33.83 0.82
CA ALA A 659 -52.78 33.02 1.62
C ALA A 659 -51.89 32.17 0.71
N LEU A 660 -52.46 31.49 -0.29
CA LEU A 660 -51.72 30.68 -1.27
C LEU A 660 -50.67 31.50 -2.05
N LEU A 661 -51.02 32.70 -2.49
CA LEU A 661 -50.09 33.62 -3.17
C LEU A 661 -48.98 34.13 -2.22
N TRP A 662 -49.31 34.44 -0.97
CA TRP A 662 -48.33 34.84 0.04
C TRP A 662 -47.34 33.72 0.40
N HIS A 663 -47.83 32.49 0.56
CA HIS A 663 -46.98 31.32 0.77
C HIS A 663 -46.07 31.08 -0.44
N SER A 664 -46.58 31.29 -1.65
CA SER A 664 -45.80 31.16 -2.89
C SER A 664 -44.72 32.24 -3.01
N MET A 665 -45.01 33.49 -2.62
CA MET A 665 -44.03 34.57 -2.55
C MET A 665 -42.94 34.27 -1.51
N SER A 666 -43.33 33.79 -0.33
CA SER A 666 -42.40 33.48 0.76
C SER A 666 -41.46 32.33 0.40
N ALA A 667 -42.00 31.24 -0.16
CA ALA A 667 -41.20 30.12 -0.62
C ALA A 667 -40.22 30.53 -1.75
N ASN A 668 -40.65 31.39 -2.68
CA ASN A 668 -39.77 31.88 -3.73
C ASN A 668 -38.67 32.83 -3.20
N LEU A 669 -38.93 33.57 -2.12
CA LEU A 669 -37.91 34.36 -1.45
C LEU A 669 -36.83 33.47 -0.82
N VAL A 670 -37.22 32.35 -0.20
CA VAL A 670 -36.27 31.36 0.32
C VAL A 670 -35.41 30.78 -0.82
N VAL A 671 -36.03 30.45 -1.97
CA VAL A 671 -35.30 29.98 -3.16
C VAL A 671 -34.26 31.01 -3.63
N LEU A 672 -34.63 32.30 -3.70
CA LEU A 672 -33.71 33.38 -4.06
C LEU A 672 -32.56 33.56 -3.06
N VAL A 673 -32.84 33.42 -1.76
CA VAL A 673 -31.79 33.47 -0.73
C VAL A 673 -30.80 32.32 -0.92
N LEU A 674 -31.29 31.10 -1.22
CA LEU A 674 -30.43 29.96 -1.52
C LEU A 674 -29.59 30.19 -2.78
N ASP A 675 -30.12 30.85 -3.81
CA ASP A 675 -29.37 31.18 -5.03
C ASP A 675 -28.29 32.23 -4.80
N VAL A 676 -28.57 33.26 -4.00
CA VAL A 676 -27.58 34.25 -3.59
C VAL A 676 -26.51 33.62 -2.71
N ALA A 677 -26.90 32.76 -1.76
CA ALA A 677 -25.94 32.04 -0.92
C ALA A 677 -24.99 31.16 -1.75
N MET A 678 -25.52 30.48 -2.77
CA MET A 678 -24.70 29.70 -3.71
C MET A 678 -23.69 30.56 -4.48
N LEU A 679 -24.08 31.76 -4.90
CA LEU A 679 -23.19 32.72 -5.56
C LEU A 679 -22.11 33.26 -4.61
N VAL A 680 -22.46 33.52 -3.35
CA VAL A 680 -21.50 33.98 -2.33
C VAL A 680 -20.47 32.89 -2.03
N VAL A 681 -20.89 31.64 -1.86
CA VAL A 681 -19.97 30.52 -1.59
C VAL A 681 -18.98 30.32 -2.75
N GLU A 682 -19.43 30.49 -3.99
CA GLU A 682 -18.55 30.47 -5.19
C GLU A 682 -17.48 31.57 -5.09
N TYR A 683 -17.87 32.80 -4.76
CA TYR A 683 -16.96 33.93 -4.72
C TYR A 683 -15.93 33.86 -3.58
N VAL A 684 -16.27 33.21 -2.47
CA VAL A 684 -15.38 33.05 -1.29
C VAL A 684 -14.34 31.94 -1.50
N GLY A 685 -14.39 31.19 -2.61
CA GLY A 685 -13.37 30.20 -2.96
C GLY A 685 -13.43 28.91 -2.14
N LEU A 686 -14.58 28.58 -1.55
CA LEU A 686 -14.81 27.34 -0.78
C LEU A 686 -15.18 26.17 -1.70
N TYR A 687 -14.41 25.97 -2.78
CA TYR A 687 -14.72 25.06 -3.89
C TYR A 687 -15.00 23.61 -3.47
N GLY A 688 -14.21 23.07 -2.55
CA GLY A 688 -14.38 21.69 -2.04
C GLY A 688 -15.67 21.49 -1.22
N TYR A 689 -16.10 22.51 -0.46
CA TYR A 689 -17.36 22.47 0.28
C TYR A 689 -18.57 22.61 -0.63
N GLN A 690 -18.43 23.40 -1.69
CA GLN A 690 -19.51 23.79 -2.57
C GLN A 690 -20.05 22.60 -3.39
N ASN A 691 -19.18 21.77 -3.95
CA ASN A 691 -19.59 20.75 -4.92
C ASN A 691 -20.48 19.65 -4.33
N MET A 692 -20.24 19.24 -3.07
CA MET A 692 -21.08 18.26 -2.37
C MET A 692 -22.33 18.89 -1.75
N MET A 693 -22.26 20.16 -1.32
CA MET A 693 -23.42 20.89 -0.79
C MET A 693 -24.44 21.28 -1.87
N LYS A 694 -24.05 21.37 -3.14
CA LYS A 694 -24.95 21.62 -4.29
C LYS A 694 -26.13 20.63 -4.26
N GLY A 695 -25.86 19.33 -4.16
CA GLY A 695 -26.93 18.31 -4.13
C GLY A 695 -27.96 18.56 -3.03
N LEU A 696 -27.51 18.91 -1.82
CA LEU A 696 -28.39 19.27 -0.71
C LEU A 696 -29.19 20.54 -0.99
N ILE A 697 -28.54 21.62 -1.42
CA ILE A 697 -29.20 22.91 -1.66
C ILE A 697 -30.25 22.79 -2.76
N TYR A 698 -29.93 22.16 -3.89
CA TYR A 698 -30.90 21.94 -4.97
C TYR A 698 -32.04 21.01 -4.56
N SER A 699 -31.78 19.99 -3.72
CA SER A 699 -32.85 19.16 -3.17
C SER A 699 -33.84 19.96 -2.30
N LEU A 700 -33.34 20.90 -1.49
CA LEU A 700 -34.17 21.80 -0.68
C LEU A 700 -34.94 22.77 -1.57
N LYS A 701 -34.28 23.36 -2.58
CA LYS A 701 -34.96 24.20 -3.58
C LYS A 701 -36.08 23.42 -4.25
N LEU A 702 -35.87 22.16 -4.66
CA LEU A 702 -36.89 21.31 -5.28
C LEU A 702 -38.09 21.04 -4.37
N LYS A 703 -37.91 20.92 -3.06
CA LYS A 703 -39.02 20.82 -2.10
C LYS A 703 -39.87 22.09 -2.08
N PHE A 704 -39.24 23.26 -2.06
CA PHE A 704 -39.96 24.53 -2.18
C PHE A 704 -40.60 24.70 -3.57
N GLU A 705 -39.94 24.23 -4.63
CA GLU A 705 -40.50 24.19 -5.98
C GLU A 705 -41.79 23.41 -6.06
N PHE A 706 -41.75 22.17 -5.56
CA PHE A 706 -42.92 21.30 -5.45
C PHE A 706 -44.03 21.96 -4.63
N PHE A 707 -43.70 22.55 -3.48
CA PHE A 707 -44.69 23.22 -2.63
C PHE A 707 -45.41 24.35 -3.37
N VAL A 708 -44.68 25.27 -3.99
CA VAL A 708 -45.25 26.39 -4.75
C VAL A 708 -46.11 25.89 -5.92
N LEU A 709 -45.63 24.87 -6.64
CA LEU A 709 -46.36 24.29 -7.77
C LEU A 709 -47.66 23.62 -7.34
N ASN A 710 -47.65 22.92 -6.20
CA ASN A 710 -48.86 22.32 -5.64
C ASN A 710 -49.88 23.41 -5.27
N GLN A 711 -49.45 24.49 -4.60
CA GLN A 711 -50.35 25.60 -4.24
C GLN A 711 -50.92 26.31 -5.47
N LEU A 712 -50.10 26.56 -6.50
CA LEU A 712 -50.56 27.17 -7.75
C LEU A 712 -51.54 26.26 -8.52
N GLY A 713 -51.30 24.95 -8.51
CA GLY A 713 -52.20 23.98 -9.13
C GLY A 713 -53.58 23.94 -8.46
N VAL A 714 -53.62 24.05 -7.13
CA VAL A 714 -54.88 24.18 -6.35
C VAL A 714 -55.57 25.50 -6.68
N PHE A 715 -54.84 26.62 -6.64
CA PHE A 715 -55.37 27.94 -6.98
C PHE A 715 -55.97 28.01 -8.38
N MET A 716 -55.31 27.42 -9.39
CA MET A 716 -55.83 27.40 -10.76
C MET A 716 -57.07 26.52 -10.92
N LYS A 717 -57.18 25.40 -10.19
CA LYS A 717 -58.41 24.58 -10.17
C LYS A 717 -59.58 25.34 -9.57
N GLU A 718 -59.34 26.10 -8.51
CA GLU A 718 -60.37 26.93 -7.87
C GLU A 718 -60.79 28.07 -8.80
N ALA A 719 -59.85 28.74 -9.47
CA ALA A 719 -60.13 29.81 -10.44
C ALA A 719 -60.92 29.32 -11.68
N ASP A 720 -60.60 28.14 -12.20
CA ASP A 720 -61.32 27.52 -13.34
C ASP A 720 -62.71 26.99 -12.91
N GLY A 721 -62.85 26.56 -11.65
CA GLY A 721 -64.13 26.25 -11.02
C GLY A 721 -65.04 27.48 -10.90
N MET A 722 -64.49 28.64 -10.53
CA MET A 722 -65.22 29.91 -10.45
C MET A 722 -65.80 30.35 -11.82
N LEU A 723 -65.05 30.15 -12.91
CA LEU A 723 -65.49 30.43 -14.29
C LEU A 723 -66.60 29.49 -14.80
N LYS A 724 -66.61 28.23 -14.36
CA LYS A 724 -67.69 27.28 -14.68
C LYS A 724 -68.98 27.55 -13.91
N VAL A 725 -68.89 28.01 -12.66
CA VAL A 725 -70.05 28.38 -11.84
C VAL A 725 -70.73 29.65 -12.36
N SER A 726 -69.97 30.64 -12.86
CA SER A 726 -70.54 31.82 -13.50
C SER A 726 -71.29 31.50 -14.80
N HIS A 727 -70.83 30.51 -15.56
CA HIS A 727 -71.51 30.07 -16.79
C HIS A 727 -72.80 29.28 -16.52
N MET A 728 -72.87 28.50 -15.44
CA MET A 728 -74.10 27.78 -15.03
C MET A 728 -75.17 28.71 -14.45
N LYS A 729 -74.80 29.72 -13.66
CA LYS A 729 -75.76 30.70 -13.11
C LYS A 729 -76.37 31.62 -14.19
N GLY A 730 -75.64 31.88 -15.27
CA GLY A 730 -76.15 32.67 -16.40
C GLY A 730 -77.29 32.00 -17.19
N VAL A 731 -77.35 30.66 -17.22
CA VAL A 731 -78.37 29.92 -17.98
C VAL A 731 -79.68 29.77 -17.20
N GLN A 732 -79.62 29.63 -15.87
CA GLN A 732 -80.81 29.56 -15.01
C GLN A 732 -81.51 30.93 -14.83
N GLY A 733 -80.76 32.04 -14.82
CA GLY A 733 -81.32 33.39 -14.70
C GLY A 733 -82.10 33.86 -15.93
N VAL A 734 -81.77 33.37 -17.13
CA VAL A 734 -82.46 33.72 -18.38
C VAL A 734 -83.80 32.98 -18.52
N GLN A 735 -83.91 31.75 -17.99
CA GLN A 735 -85.18 31.00 -17.98
C GLN A 735 -86.18 31.53 -16.95
N GLN A 736 -85.72 32.09 -15.82
CA GLN A 736 -86.60 32.73 -14.82
C GLN A 736 -87.10 34.11 -15.28
N MET A 737 -86.27 34.91 -15.97
CA MET A 737 -86.71 36.21 -16.52
C MET A 737 -87.81 36.06 -17.58
N GLN A 738 -87.72 35.07 -18.48
CA GLN A 738 -88.76 34.85 -19.51
C GLN A 738 -90.12 34.40 -18.92
N GLN A 739 -90.12 33.70 -17.79
CA GLN A 739 -91.37 33.33 -17.09
C GLN A 739 -92.00 34.51 -16.32
N GLU A 740 -91.21 35.42 -15.76
CA GLU A 740 -91.72 36.61 -15.06
C GLU A 740 -92.19 37.72 -16.02
N GLU A 741 -91.58 37.86 -17.20
CA GLU A 741 -91.98 38.83 -18.21
C GLU A 741 -93.31 38.45 -18.89
N THR A 742 -93.55 37.15 -19.09
CA THR A 742 -94.83 36.61 -19.59
C THR A 742 -95.96 36.81 -18.56
N LYS A 743 -95.64 36.75 -17.26
CA LYS A 743 -96.59 36.97 -16.17
C LYS A 743 -96.94 38.45 -16.00
N ARG A 744 -95.97 39.35 -16.19
CA ARG A 744 -96.18 40.82 -16.19
C ARG A 744 -97.01 41.30 -17.39
N MET A 745 -96.81 40.76 -18.59
CA MET A 745 -97.64 41.13 -19.76
C MET A 745 -99.11 40.70 -19.64
N LEU A 746 -99.40 39.62 -18.90
CA LEU A 746 -100.78 39.18 -18.62
C LEU A 746 -101.46 40.05 -17.54
N GLU A 747 -100.71 40.58 -16.58
CA GLU A 747 -101.22 41.49 -15.54
C GLU A 747 -101.42 42.93 -16.04
N ASP A 748 -100.59 43.41 -16.98
CA ASP A 748 -100.69 44.78 -17.54
C ASP A 748 -101.86 44.95 -18.54
N SER A 749 -102.39 43.83 -19.09
CA SER A 749 -103.61 43.83 -19.92
C SER A 749 -104.92 43.96 -19.11
N ARG A 750 -104.88 43.74 -17.79
CA ARG A 750 -106.06 43.85 -16.88
C ARG A 750 -106.19 45.20 -16.19
N VAL A 751 -105.23 46.11 -16.36
CA VAL A 751 -105.19 47.43 -15.67
C VAL A 751 -105.49 48.61 -16.63
N ARG A 752 -105.65 48.36 -17.95
CA ARG A 752 -105.99 49.38 -18.97
C ARG A 752 -107.46 49.37 -19.43
N THR A 753 -108.39 49.00 -18.56
CA THR A 753 -109.84 49.18 -18.77
C THR A 753 -110.49 49.76 -17.51
N GLY A 754 -110.35 51.06 -17.32
CA GLY A 754 -111.02 51.78 -16.23
C GLY A 754 -110.67 53.28 -16.19
N SER A 755 -111.54 54.12 -16.78
CA SER A 755 -111.44 55.58 -16.94
C SER A 755 -110.49 56.02 -18.07
N TYR A 756 -110.90 56.66 -19.17
CA TYR A 756 -112.01 57.58 -19.41
C TYR A 756 -112.91 57.18 -20.59
N VAL A 757 -114.22 57.18 -20.32
CA VAL A 757 -115.27 57.52 -21.29
C VAL A 757 -115.50 59.03 -21.15
N SER A 758 -115.20 59.77 -22.21
CA SER A 758 -116.20 60.53 -22.96
C SER A 758 -115.89 60.37 -24.44
#